data_AF-A0A8T0DBX2-F1
#
_entry.id   AF-A0A8T0DBX2-F1
#
_cell.length_a   1.000
_cell.length_b   1.000
_cell.length_c   1.000
_cell.angle_alpha   90.00
_cell.angle_beta   90.00
_cell.angle_gamma   90.00
#
_symmetry.space_group_name_H-M   'P 1'
#
loop_
_entity.id
_entity.type
_entity.pdbx_description
1 polymer ?
#
loop_
_entity_poly.entity_id
_entity_poly.type
_entity_poly.pdbx_seq_one_letter_code
_entity_poly.pdbx_strand_id
1 'polypeptide(L)'
;MRRLTRLGLTPTQLFLRSISRGYSSNVADIAYRNVLTTDHFQLSLPRLKVPPLEKTIERYLNSQKALLSETELEKTSGLATKFLTDRGPQLQRELMEYARVNSHTSYITDLWFDMYLSDRRPVVLTHNPVMVLQNTSRGPGYQQPAIRATNLIFGAVRFCQLLSSNKLEPEVFHLNPSKSKTPLFYRTMRWVPRSVATYAAYMFNAYPLDMSQYPSMFNSTRIPQPGKDSLFRNPSARHLLVIHRGQLYVFDVFGVNGDPVSPKQVLSNIKFILSRPPVCTAPGLGVITTMDRDQAYAVRKRLVALGNRTNLDLIDSALLALVLDDEPPMDTKSTLLNFLTGPAESRWFDKSLSLLVDRTGCAAINFEHSWGDGVAVVRLSQDMFEQSEKEPVVSPDDLTDRANKLPEPTVQRLEWLVDDHLVSDTLKSAREAYEARRRAVVLHFDWKQGSLSKRLCKQANLSADSMMQLSFQLANDLVHGQPAATYESCSTAAFKHGRTETLRSATLESRTFVEMMRREPNTVVSSLGSNKPVANAIDEGTLLAALSACSTRHMQLTKEAAMGQGWDRHLFALRHFAHRELGRTLPDLFTDEHYARINAILLSTSTLSSSAFSMGGFAAVHPDGYGIGYGINDEKCGAVVTSWRGSSCANAVDFVDAFIQSADRLAALIRTKSM
;
A
#
# COMPACT_ATOMS: atom_id res chain seq x y z
N MET A 1 34.00 20.13 -32.06
CA MET A 1 34.81 19.34 -33.00
C MET A 1 34.69 17.85 -32.65
N ARG A 2 34.10 17.09 -33.58
CA ARG A 2 34.17 15.63 -33.83
C ARG A 2 34.78 14.72 -32.73
N ARG A 3 33.93 13.97 -32.00
CA ARG A 3 33.78 12.49 -32.02
C ARG A 3 33.03 11.97 -30.78
N LEU A 4 32.23 10.92 -31.02
CA LEU A 4 31.66 9.93 -30.09
C LEU A 4 30.25 10.17 -29.51
N THR A 5 29.29 9.95 -30.40
CA THR A 5 28.08 9.13 -30.17
C THR A 5 28.42 7.76 -29.56
N ARG A 6 27.79 7.39 -28.43
CA ARG A 6 27.34 6.03 -28.07
C ARG A 6 26.67 6.02 -26.68
N LEU A 7 25.58 5.24 -26.59
CA LEU A 7 24.78 4.88 -25.40
C LEU A 7 23.68 5.87 -24.97
N GLY A 8 22.60 5.88 -25.74
CA GLY A 8 21.31 6.44 -25.35
C GLY A 8 20.55 5.50 -24.41
N LEU A 9 20.61 5.78 -23.10
CA LEU A 9 19.75 5.18 -22.09
C LEU A 9 19.09 6.33 -21.31
N THR A 10 17.75 6.32 -21.23
CA THR A 10 16.98 7.40 -20.60
C THR A 10 16.82 7.16 -19.08
N PRO A 11 16.65 8.22 -18.26
CA PRO A 11 16.52 8.12 -16.79
C PRO A 11 15.39 7.19 -16.30
N THR A 12 14.46 6.81 -17.17
CA THR A 12 13.33 5.95 -16.89
C THR A 12 13.67 4.45 -16.75
N GLN A 13 14.74 3.98 -17.39
CA GLN A 13 15.18 2.57 -17.30
C GLN A 13 15.79 2.22 -15.93
N LEU A 14 15.93 3.22 -15.07
CA LEU A 14 16.50 3.13 -13.72
C LEU A 14 15.44 3.08 -12.62
N PHE A 15 14.18 3.44 -12.91
CA PHE A 15 13.06 3.43 -11.96
C PHE A 15 12.67 2.02 -11.48
N LEU A 16 12.80 1.01 -12.35
CA LEU A 16 12.40 -0.37 -12.04
C LEU A 16 13.58 -1.29 -11.69
N ARG A 17 14.81 -0.76 -11.63
CA ARG A 17 16.05 -1.55 -11.49
C ARG A 17 16.66 -1.50 -10.08
N SER A 18 16.13 -0.71 -9.14
CA SER A 18 16.66 -0.60 -7.78
C SER A 18 16.05 -1.58 -6.76
N ILE A 19 15.08 -2.41 -7.16
CA ILE A 19 14.34 -3.31 -6.23
C ILE A 19 14.76 -4.80 -6.37
N SER A 20 15.75 -5.12 -7.22
CA SER A 20 16.31 -6.48 -7.28
C SER A 20 17.82 -6.46 -7.46
N ARG A 21 18.56 -6.65 -6.35
CA ARG A 21 19.77 -7.49 -6.26
C ARG A 21 20.30 -7.51 -4.83
N GLY A 22 20.57 -8.73 -4.37
CA GLY A 22 20.87 -9.10 -2.99
C GLY A 22 22.07 -8.38 -2.38
N TYR A 23 21.91 -8.09 -1.09
CA TYR A 23 22.94 -7.55 -0.22
C TYR A 23 23.75 -8.68 0.41
N SER A 24 25.05 -8.69 0.14
CA SER A 24 26.06 -9.42 0.91
C SER A 24 26.32 -8.67 2.22
N SER A 25 26.23 -9.36 3.36
CA SER A 25 26.41 -8.81 4.70
C SER A 25 27.82 -9.08 5.22
N ASN A 26 28.58 -8.01 5.50
CA ASN A 26 29.76 -8.08 6.34
C ASN A 26 29.61 -7.09 7.50
N VAL A 27 30.00 -7.49 8.70
CA VAL A 27 29.86 -6.73 9.97
C VAL A 27 30.57 -5.35 9.93
N ALA A 28 31.57 -5.18 9.06
CA ALA A 28 32.19 -3.88 8.80
C ALA A 28 31.26 -2.85 8.12
N ASP A 29 30.19 -3.30 7.45
CA ASP A 29 29.26 -2.46 6.68
C ASP A 29 28.25 -1.72 7.58
N ILE A 30 27.99 -2.24 8.79
CA ILE A 30 27.07 -1.65 9.78
C ILE A 30 27.65 -0.35 10.37
N ALA A 31 28.97 -0.27 10.54
CA ALA A 31 29.64 0.94 11.03
C ALA A 31 29.56 2.12 10.04
N TYR A 32 29.30 1.87 8.75
CA TYR A 32 29.19 2.89 7.71
C TYR A 32 27.76 3.42 7.47
N ARG A 33 26.72 2.69 7.89
CA ARG A 33 25.31 3.04 7.59
C ARG A 33 24.76 4.23 8.40
N ASN A 34 25.38 4.60 9.52
CA ASN A 34 24.88 5.63 10.44
C ASN A 34 25.69 6.94 10.38
N VAL A 35 26.04 7.39 9.18
CA VAL A 35 26.80 8.64 8.98
C VAL A 35 25.87 9.86 8.92
N LEU A 36 24.62 9.67 8.45
CA LEU A 36 23.61 10.72 8.35
C LEU A 36 22.54 10.52 9.42
N THR A 37 22.00 11.61 9.95
CA THR A 37 20.79 11.55 10.78
C THR A 37 19.58 11.21 9.92
N THR A 38 18.57 10.53 10.47
CA THR A 38 17.34 10.16 9.75
C THR A 38 16.69 11.36 9.06
N ASP A 39 16.68 12.50 9.76
CA ASP A 39 16.05 13.73 9.31
C ASP A 39 16.94 14.63 8.43
N HIS A 40 18.12 14.16 8.02
CA HIS A 40 19.16 14.97 7.36
C HIS A 40 18.65 15.76 6.15
N PHE A 41 17.82 15.15 5.30
CA PHE A 41 17.26 15.76 4.09
C PHE A 41 15.94 16.51 4.29
N GLN A 42 15.28 16.32 5.44
CA GLN A 42 13.87 16.71 5.62
C GLN A 42 13.64 18.23 5.59
N LEU A 43 14.68 19.03 5.90
CA LEU A 43 14.61 20.49 5.91
C LEU A 43 14.65 21.08 4.48
N SER A 44 15.36 20.44 3.56
CA SER A 44 15.58 20.91 2.18
C SER A 44 14.71 20.21 1.13
N LEU A 45 13.73 19.38 1.54
CA LEU A 45 12.80 18.77 0.60
C LEU A 45 12.04 19.85 -0.20
N PRO A 46 11.89 19.69 -1.53
CA PRO A 46 11.15 20.64 -2.33
C PRO A 46 9.68 20.61 -1.95
N ARG A 47 9.01 21.74 -2.09
CA ARG A 47 7.55 21.84 -1.88
C ARG A 47 6.81 21.21 -3.05
N LEU A 48 5.73 20.48 -2.76
CA LEU A 48 4.80 20.00 -3.78
C LEU A 48 4.05 21.21 -4.36
N LYS A 49 4.21 21.45 -5.66
CA LYS A 49 3.59 22.60 -6.34
C LYS A 49 2.16 22.28 -6.77
N VAL A 50 1.29 23.29 -6.72
CA VAL A 50 -0.04 23.22 -7.35
C VAL A 50 0.16 23.26 -8.88
N PRO A 51 -0.37 22.29 -9.65
CA PRO A 51 -0.26 22.32 -11.11
C PRO A 51 -0.99 23.53 -11.74
N PRO A 52 -0.59 23.95 -12.95
CA PRO A 52 -1.38 24.91 -13.74
C PRO A 52 -2.77 24.33 -14.06
N LEU A 53 -3.81 25.16 -13.93
CA LEU A 53 -5.20 24.74 -14.10
C LEU A 53 -5.47 24.18 -15.51
N GLU A 54 -4.95 24.83 -16.54
CA GLU A 54 -5.10 24.43 -17.94
C GLU A 54 -4.50 23.05 -18.18
N LYS A 55 -3.34 22.78 -17.58
CA LYS A 55 -2.68 21.46 -17.67
C LYS A 55 -3.44 20.38 -16.90
N THR A 56 -4.05 20.72 -15.77
CA THR A 56 -4.91 19.80 -15.04
C THR A 56 -6.15 19.43 -15.86
N ILE A 57 -6.81 20.40 -16.50
CA ILE A 57 -7.97 20.14 -17.35
C ILE A 57 -7.60 19.37 -18.62
N GLU A 58 -6.48 19.70 -19.27
CA GLU A 58 -5.95 18.95 -20.41
C GLU A 58 -5.72 17.47 -20.04
N ARG A 59 -5.08 17.20 -18.89
CA ARG A 59 -4.81 15.84 -18.41
C ARG A 59 -6.09 15.10 -18.02
N TYR A 60 -7.03 15.77 -17.36
CA TYR A 60 -8.35 15.22 -17.04
C TYR A 60 -9.09 14.76 -18.31
N LEU A 61 -9.19 15.63 -19.32
CA LEU A 61 -9.83 15.29 -20.59
C LEU A 61 -9.09 14.17 -21.34
N ASN A 62 -7.76 14.12 -21.26
CA ASN A 62 -6.98 13.03 -21.82
C ASN A 62 -7.26 11.68 -21.14
N SER A 63 -7.53 11.65 -19.83
CA SER A 63 -8.00 10.44 -19.14
C SER A 63 -9.44 10.09 -19.54
N GLN A 64 -10.32 11.08 -19.74
CA GLN A 64 -11.70 10.84 -20.16
C GLN A 64 -11.82 10.19 -21.55
N LYS A 65 -10.89 10.48 -22.48
CA LYS A 65 -10.83 9.82 -23.80
C LYS A 65 -10.77 8.29 -23.72
N ALA A 66 -10.23 7.74 -22.64
CA ALA A 66 -10.18 6.29 -22.43
C ALA A 66 -11.55 5.68 -22.08
N LEU A 67 -12.50 6.49 -21.59
CA LEU A 67 -13.77 6.00 -21.03
C LEU A 67 -15.00 6.42 -21.83
N LEU A 68 -14.96 7.62 -22.41
CA LEU A 68 -16.12 8.27 -23.01
C LEU A 68 -16.24 7.98 -24.51
N SER A 69 -17.46 8.08 -25.03
CA SER A 69 -17.71 8.26 -26.46
C SER A 69 -17.33 9.66 -26.92
N GLU A 70 -17.32 9.90 -28.23
CA GLU A 70 -17.05 11.24 -28.78
C GLU A 70 -18.10 12.27 -28.30
N THR A 71 -19.38 11.91 -28.29
CA THR A 71 -20.48 12.80 -27.87
C THR A 71 -20.43 13.13 -26.37
N GLU A 72 -20.11 12.15 -25.53
CA GLU A 72 -19.91 12.34 -24.09
C GLU A 72 -18.67 13.23 -23.82
N LEU A 73 -17.60 13.03 -24.59
CA LEU A 73 -16.38 13.81 -24.47
C LEU A 73 -16.58 15.28 -24.88
N GLU A 74 -17.36 15.54 -25.92
CA GLU A 74 -17.72 16.91 -26.33
C GLU A 74 -18.46 17.66 -25.22
N LYS A 75 -19.48 17.03 -24.62
CA LYS A 75 -20.20 17.57 -23.46
C LYS A 75 -19.24 17.89 -22.31
N THR A 76 -18.42 16.92 -21.91
CA THR A 76 -17.44 17.06 -20.81
C THR A 76 -16.43 18.18 -21.10
N SER A 77 -15.97 18.27 -22.35
CA SER A 77 -15.02 19.30 -22.80
C SER A 77 -15.63 20.70 -22.74
N GLY A 78 -16.91 20.84 -23.06
CA GLY A 78 -17.65 22.10 -22.89
C GLY A 78 -17.69 22.54 -21.42
N LEU A 79 -17.99 21.63 -20.49
CA LEU A 79 -17.99 21.92 -19.05
C LEU A 79 -16.61 22.25 -18.51
N ALA A 80 -15.57 21.51 -18.92
CA ALA A 80 -14.18 21.80 -18.59
C ALA A 80 -13.72 23.17 -19.12
N THR A 81 -14.10 23.53 -20.34
CA THR A 81 -13.79 24.85 -20.92
C THR A 81 -14.49 25.98 -20.17
N LYS A 82 -15.77 25.79 -19.82
CA LYS A 82 -16.49 26.73 -18.95
C LYS A 82 -15.81 26.87 -17.58
N PHE A 83 -15.36 25.77 -16.99
CA PHE A 83 -14.65 25.81 -15.70
C PHE A 83 -13.35 26.63 -15.78
N LEU A 84 -12.61 26.57 -16.90
CA LEU A 84 -11.39 27.35 -17.12
C LEU A 84 -11.65 28.86 -17.21
N THR A 85 -12.83 29.29 -17.65
CA THR A 85 -13.16 30.72 -17.82
C THR A 85 -14.00 31.31 -16.69
N ASP A 86 -14.65 30.46 -15.89
CA ASP A 86 -15.57 30.85 -14.81
C ASP A 86 -14.96 30.64 -13.41
N ARG A 87 -15.45 29.65 -12.65
CA ARG A 87 -15.08 29.43 -11.24
C ARG A 87 -13.67 28.87 -11.03
N GLY A 88 -13.11 28.17 -12.01
CA GLY A 88 -11.81 27.49 -11.89
C GLY A 88 -10.66 28.44 -11.54
N PRO A 89 -10.46 29.57 -12.24
CA PRO A 89 -9.43 30.55 -11.89
C PRO A 89 -9.54 31.13 -10.47
N GLN A 90 -10.76 31.29 -9.94
CA GLN A 90 -10.97 31.74 -8.56
C GLN A 90 -10.48 30.67 -7.58
N LEU A 91 -10.95 29.43 -7.72
CA LEU A 91 -10.57 28.30 -6.86
C LEU A 91 -9.06 28.02 -6.94
N GLN A 92 -8.45 28.16 -8.13
CA GLN A 92 -7.01 28.05 -8.33
C GLN A 92 -6.26 29.07 -7.48
N ARG A 93 -6.69 30.35 -7.49
CA ARG A 93 -6.05 31.40 -6.68
C ARG A 93 -6.17 31.13 -5.19
N GLU A 94 -7.33 30.68 -4.74
CA GLU A 94 -7.56 30.32 -3.32
C GLU A 94 -6.68 29.15 -2.88
N LEU A 95 -6.57 28.10 -3.71
CA LEU A 95 -5.70 26.97 -3.42
C LEU A 95 -4.22 27.35 -3.43
N MET A 96 -3.80 28.18 -4.39
CA MET A 96 -2.42 28.69 -4.43
C MET A 96 -2.09 29.58 -3.23
N GLU A 97 -3.04 30.40 -2.78
CA GLU A 97 -2.88 31.21 -1.58
C GLU A 97 -2.81 30.34 -0.32
N TYR A 98 -3.69 29.34 -0.20
CA TYR A 98 -3.63 28.33 0.86
C TYR A 98 -2.26 27.65 0.88
N ALA A 99 -1.76 27.21 -0.27
CA ALA A 99 -0.44 26.60 -0.38
C ALA A 99 0.66 27.60 0.02
N ARG A 100 0.57 28.87 -0.40
CA ARG A 100 1.56 29.91 -0.09
C ARG A 100 1.66 30.15 1.42
N VAL A 101 0.53 30.32 2.10
CA VAL A 101 0.46 30.56 3.55
C VAL A 101 0.91 29.33 4.34
N ASN A 102 0.63 28.12 3.86
CA ASN A 102 1.01 26.86 4.51
C ASN A 102 2.32 26.28 3.94
N SER A 103 3.37 27.09 3.84
CA SER A 103 4.62 26.70 3.17
C SER A 103 5.43 25.59 3.85
N HIS A 104 5.11 25.29 5.10
CA HIS A 104 5.73 24.23 5.89
C HIS A 104 5.23 22.82 5.53
N THR A 105 4.14 22.72 4.75
CA THR A 105 3.53 21.47 4.30
C THR A 105 3.17 21.52 2.80
N SER A 106 2.46 20.51 2.31
CA SER A 106 1.95 20.43 0.95
C SER A 106 0.48 20.88 0.92
N TYR A 107 0.00 21.34 -0.25
CA TYR A 107 -1.39 21.78 -0.38
C TYR A 107 -2.42 20.65 -0.16
N ILE A 108 -1.98 19.38 -0.24
CA ILE A 108 -2.87 18.21 -0.27
C ILE A 108 -2.89 17.45 1.07
N THR A 109 -1.85 17.56 1.90
CA THR A 109 -1.67 16.72 3.10
C THR A 109 -2.89 16.74 4.02
N ASP A 110 -3.32 17.93 4.45
CA ASP A 110 -4.43 18.07 5.39
C ASP A 110 -5.77 17.66 4.77
N LEU A 111 -6.00 18.00 3.51
CA LEU A 111 -7.22 17.64 2.78
C LEU A 111 -7.33 16.12 2.61
N TRP A 112 -6.21 15.46 2.36
CA TRP A 112 -6.15 14.00 2.21
C TRP A 112 -6.36 13.28 3.54
N PHE A 113 -5.78 13.79 4.64
CA PHE A 113 -6.10 13.31 5.99
C PHE A 113 -7.58 13.50 6.33
N ASP A 114 -8.14 14.66 6.00
CA ASP A 114 -9.55 14.98 6.24
C ASP A 114 -10.50 13.99 5.57
N MET A 115 -10.21 13.59 4.33
CA MET A 115 -10.98 12.58 3.60
C MET A 115 -11.05 11.25 4.35
N TYR A 116 -9.91 10.71 4.79
CA TYR A 116 -9.89 9.41 5.49
C TYR A 116 -10.48 9.50 6.90
N LEU A 117 -10.17 10.56 7.64
CA LEU A 117 -10.57 10.72 9.03
C LEU A 117 -12.07 11.06 9.16
N SER A 118 -12.68 11.67 8.14
CA SER A 118 -14.11 11.99 8.12
C SER A 118 -14.97 10.89 7.51
N ASP A 119 -14.39 9.89 6.84
CA ASP A 119 -15.16 8.72 6.37
C ASP A 119 -15.71 7.92 7.56
N ARG A 120 -17.04 7.76 7.61
CA ARG A 120 -17.76 7.10 8.72
C ARG A 120 -17.94 5.60 8.54
N ARG A 121 -17.63 5.07 7.36
CA ARG A 121 -17.61 3.62 7.15
C ARG A 121 -16.52 2.96 8.02
N PRO A 122 -16.66 1.66 8.36
CA PRO A 122 -15.63 0.92 9.08
C PRO A 122 -14.28 0.98 8.35
N VAL A 123 -13.17 1.04 9.08
CA VAL A 123 -11.82 1.09 8.47
C VAL A 123 -11.45 -0.20 7.73
N VAL A 124 -11.85 -1.35 8.29
CA VAL A 124 -11.64 -2.67 7.69
C VAL A 124 -12.47 -2.81 6.41
N LEU A 125 -11.86 -3.37 5.36
CA LEU A 125 -12.42 -3.52 4.00
C LEU A 125 -12.84 -2.22 3.30
N THR A 126 -12.61 -1.07 3.91
CA THR A 126 -12.77 0.23 3.24
C THR A 126 -11.39 0.82 2.92
N HIS A 127 -10.47 0.72 3.89
CA HIS A 127 -9.16 1.38 3.82
C HIS A 127 -8.00 0.43 4.12
N ASN A 128 -8.10 -0.41 5.16
CA ASN A 128 -6.97 -1.22 5.64
C ASN A 128 -6.55 -2.29 4.60
N PRO A 129 -5.30 -2.25 4.11
CA PRO A 129 -4.74 -3.30 3.26
C PRO A 129 -3.94 -4.31 4.09
N VAL A 130 -3.38 -5.31 3.41
CA VAL A 130 -2.48 -6.30 4.00
C VAL A 130 -1.26 -6.57 3.12
N MET A 131 -0.10 -6.79 3.76
CA MET A 131 1.14 -7.23 3.10
C MET A 131 1.63 -8.52 3.74
N VAL A 132 1.75 -9.59 2.97
CA VAL A 132 2.21 -10.89 3.47
C VAL A 132 3.72 -10.99 3.27
N LEU A 133 4.43 -11.30 4.36
CA LEU A 133 5.86 -11.50 4.36
C LEU A 133 6.20 -12.85 3.69
N GLN A 134 7.43 -12.99 3.19
CA GLN A 134 7.91 -14.31 2.80
C GLN A 134 8.08 -15.22 4.02
N ASN A 135 7.96 -16.52 3.81
CA ASN A 135 8.37 -17.51 4.81
C ASN A 135 9.89 -17.45 5.01
N THR A 136 10.35 -17.88 6.18
CA THR A 136 11.79 -17.88 6.47
C THR A 136 12.53 -18.85 5.58
N SER A 137 13.69 -18.43 5.08
CA SER A 137 14.61 -19.29 4.35
C SER A 137 15.48 -20.14 5.27
N ARG A 138 15.49 -19.87 6.59
CA ARG A 138 16.31 -20.56 7.61
C ARG A 138 15.80 -21.96 7.99
N GLY A 139 14.65 -22.37 7.46
CA GLY A 139 14.07 -23.70 7.69
C GLY A 139 12.90 -23.74 8.69
N PRO A 140 12.22 -24.89 8.79
CA PRO A 140 10.93 -25.02 9.49
C PRO A 140 11.01 -24.72 10.99
N GLY A 141 12.17 -24.92 11.63
CA GLY A 141 12.35 -24.57 13.03
C GLY A 141 12.15 -23.07 13.30
N TYR A 142 12.67 -22.20 12.42
CA TYR A 142 12.52 -20.73 12.53
C TYR A 142 11.13 -20.23 12.12
N GLN A 143 10.38 -21.11 11.46
CA GLN A 143 9.00 -20.87 11.04
C GLN A 143 8.00 -21.18 12.17
N GLN A 144 8.45 -21.70 13.32
CA GLN A 144 7.58 -21.85 14.49
C GLN A 144 7.01 -20.49 14.94
N PRO A 145 5.70 -20.36 15.22
CA PRO A 145 5.05 -19.06 15.46
C PRO A 145 5.73 -18.20 16.53
N ALA A 146 6.09 -18.80 17.67
CA ALA A 146 6.76 -18.08 18.75
C ALA A 146 8.15 -17.54 18.34
N ILE A 147 8.94 -18.33 17.61
CA ILE A 147 10.26 -17.94 17.09
C ILE A 147 10.13 -16.86 16.02
N ARG A 148 9.21 -17.07 15.07
CA ARG A 148 8.98 -16.14 13.97
C ARG A 148 8.49 -14.79 14.49
N ALA A 149 7.48 -14.80 15.36
CA ALA A 149 6.95 -13.59 15.99
C ALA A 149 8.03 -12.85 16.79
N THR A 150 8.80 -13.54 17.63
CA THR A 150 9.86 -12.92 18.45
C THR A 150 10.91 -12.23 17.58
N ASN A 151 11.41 -12.91 16.54
CA ASN A 151 12.43 -12.35 15.65
C ASN A 151 11.91 -11.14 14.85
N LEU A 152 10.66 -11.18 14.38
CA LEU A 152 10.05 -10.05 13.68
C LEU A 152 9.78 -8.86 14.62
N ILE A 153 9.28 -9.11 15.83
CA ILE A 153 9.08 -8.08 16.86
C ILE A 153 10.40 -7.42 17.23
N PHE A 154 11.48 -8.20 17.37
CA PHE A 154 12.81 -7.64 17.62
C PHE A 154 13.24 -6.68 16.49
N GLY A 155 13.00 -7.06 15.22
CA GLY A 155 13.23 -6.17 14.07
C GLY A 155 12.44 -4.85 14.17
N ALA A 156 11.16 -4.92 14.57
CA ALA A 156 10.32 -3.73 14.74
C ALA A 156 10.79 -2.84 15.90
N VAL A 157 11.16 -3.43 17.03
CA VAL A 157 11.71 -2.73 18.21
C VAL A 157 13.02 -2.03 17.85
N ARG A 158 13.95 -2.73 17.16
CA ARG A 158 15.21 -2.16 16.66
C ARG A 158 14.95 -0.98 15.71
N PHE A 159 14.01 -1.13 14.78
CA PHE A 159 13.63 -0.07 13.86
C PHE A 159 13.10 1.16 14.61
N CYS A 160 12.18 0.97 15.56
CA CYS A 160 11.63 2.04 16.38
C CYS A 160 12.71 2.77 17.19
N GLN A 161 13.68 2.03 17.75
CA GLN A 161 14.81 2.60 18.48
C GLN A 161 15.70 3.46 17.56
N LEU A 162 16.02 2.97 16.36
CA LEU A 162 16.81 3.72 15.37
C LEU A 162 16.07 4.98 14.90
N LEU A 163 14.78 4.88 14.63
CA LEU A 163 13.95 6.02 14.22
C LEU A 163 13.89 7.09 15.33
N SER A 164 13.58 6.67 16.56
CA SER A 164 13.42 7.59 17.71
C SER A 164 14.74 8.25 18.14
N SER A 165 15.87 7.57 17.91
CA SER A 165 17.20 8.12 18.17
C SER A 165 17.81 8.90 16.99
N ASN A 166 17.04 9.11 15.91
CA ASN A 166 17.46 9.81 14.69
C ASN A 166 18.68 9.15 13.99
N LYS A 167 18.78 7.82 14.10
CA LYS A 167 19.86 6.96 13.56
C LYS A 167 19.39 6.00 12.48
N LEU A 168 18.11 5.97 12.14
CA LEU A 168 17.61 5.23 10.99
C LEU A 168 18.16 5.87 9.70
N GLU A 169 18.65 5.06 8.77
CA GLU A 169 19.13 5.56 7.47
C GLU A 169 18.02 6.33 6.74
N PRO A 170 18.27 7.57 6.27
CA PRO A 170 17.27 8.35 5.55
C PRO A 170 16.71 7.60 4.34
N GLU A 171 15.41 7.77 4.10
CA GLU A 171 14.78 7.18 2.92
C GLU A 171 15.21 7.95 1.67
N VAL A 172 15.86 7.26 0.73
CA VAL A 172 16.39 7.85 -0.49
C VAL A 172 16.08 6.94 -1.67
N PHE A 173 15.39 7.48 -2.67
CA PHE A 173 15.25 6.81 -3.94
C PHE A 173 16.52 7.03 -4.80
N HIS A 174 17.26 5.95 -5.03
CA HIS A 174 18.50 5.98 -5.82
C HIS A 174 18.23 5.59 -7.27
N LEU A 175 18.22 6.58 -8.17
CA LEU A 175 18.07 6.32 -9.60
C LEU A 175 19.31 5.57 -10.13
N ASN A 176 20.52 5.88 -9.65
CA ASN A 176 21.67 5.02 -9.91
C ASN A 176 22.36 4.61 -8.59
N PRO A 177 21.98 3.46 -8.00
CA PRO A 177 22.55 3.00 -6.73
C PRO A 177 24.07 2.84 -6.79
N SER A 178 24.64 2.43 -7.93
CA SER A 178 26.09 2.26 -8.08
C SER A 178 26.88 3.58 -7.91
N LYS A 179 26.24 4.73 -8.10
CA LYS A 179 26.84 6.06 -7.88
C LYS A 179 26.44 6.67 -6.55
N SER A 180 25.17 6.54 -6.18
CA SER A 180 24.59 7.29 -5.05
C SER A 180 24.44 6.49 -3.76
N LYS A 181 24.52 5.16 -3.80
CA LYS A 181 24.53 4.32 -2.60
C LYS A 181 25.94 3.84 -2.32
N THR A 182 26.83 4.79 -2.05
CA THR A 182 28.27 4.55 -1.90
C THR A 182 28.81 5.23 -0.64
N PRO A 183 29.87 4.70 0.00
CA PRO A 183 30.50 5.37 1.15
C PRO A 183 30.91 6.82 0.86
N LEU A 184 31.32 7.11 -0.38
CA LEU A 184 31.63 8.46 -0.82
C LEU A 184 30.42 9.40 -0.70
N PHE A 185 29.26 8.99 -1.22
CA PHE A 185 28.03 9.77 -1.13
C PHE A 185 27.70 10.11 0.33
N TYR A 186 27.61 9.11 1.23
CA TYR A 186 27.24 9.36 2.62
C TYR A 186 28.28 10.21 3.38
N ARG A 187 29.58 10.01 3.11
CA ARG A 187 30.64 10.84 3.71
C ARG A 187 30.58 12.27 3.22
N THR A 188 30.30 12.50 1.94
CA THR A 188 30.12 13.85 1.38
C THR A 188 28.87 14.51 1.98
N MET A 189 27.73 13.82 1.97
CA MET A 189 26.47 14.36 2.47
C MET A 189 26.53 14.74 3.94
N ARG A 190 27.33 14.05 4.77
CA ARG A 190 27.50 14.38 6.19
C ARG A 190 27.90 15.84 6.43
N TRP A 191 28.71 16.41 5.54
CA TRP A 191 29.21 17.77 5.64
C TRP A 191 28.32 18.78 4.92
N VAL A 192 27.34 18.33 4.14
CA VAL A 192 26.41 19.22 3.45
C VAL A 192 25.40 19.76 4.46
N PRO A 193 25.18 21.09 4.53
CA PRO A 193 24.17 21.66 5.40
C PRO A 193 22.77 21.12 5.07
N ARG A 194 21.99 20.79 6.12
CA ARG A 194 20.63 20.24 6.01
C ARG A 194 19.68 21.13 5.20
N SER A 195 19.94 22.43 5.09
CA SER A 195 19.15 23.39 4.32
C SER A 195 19.31 23.25 2.79
N VAL A 196 20.36 22.55 2.33
CA VAL A 196 20.62 22.32 0.89
C VAL A 196 20.89 20.85 0.55
N ALA A 197 20.87 19.95 1.54
CA ALA A 197 21.25 18.55 1.40
C ALA A 197 20.46 17.81 0.29
N THR A 198 19.15 18.04 0.18
CA THR A 198 18.32 17.40 -0.85
C THR A 198 18.78 17.77 -2.26
N TYR A 199 19.11 19.04 -2.50
CA TYR A 199 19.58 19.51 -3.80
C TYR A 199 20.97 18.95 -4.15
N ALA A 200 21.86 18.84 -3.15
CA ALA A 200 23.15 18.17 -3.33
C ALA A 200 22.95 16.67 -3.67
N ALA A 201 22.00 15.99 -3.02
CA ALA A 201 21.69 14.60 -3.34
C ALA A 201 21.20 14.41 -4.79
N TYR A 202 20.43 15.37 -5.34
CA TYR A 202 20.00 15.34 -6.74
C TYR A 202 21.17 15.31 -7.73
N MET A 203 22.32 15.93 -7.41
CA MET A 203 23.52 15.87 -8.24
C MET A 203 24.09 14.45 -8.37
N PHE A 204 23.78 13.57 -7.41
CA PHE A 204 24.13 12.15 -7.44
C PHE A 204 23.02 11.26 -8.05
N ASN A 205 21.94 11.86 -8.55
CA ASN A 205 20.71 11.16 -8.93
C ASN A 205 20.11 10.35 -7.76
N ALA A 206 20.23 10.87 -6.54
CA ALA A 206 19.56 10.40 -5.34
C ALA A 206 18.45 11.38 -4.96
N TYR A 207 17.25 10.86 -4.70
CA TYR A 207 16.07 11.64 -4.39
C TYR A 207 15.59 11.28 -2.97
N PRO A 208 16.01 12.06 -1.95
CA PRO A 208 15.50 11.89 -0.60
C PRO A 208 13.98 11.99 -0.54
N LEU A 209 13.37 11.17 0.31
CA LEU A 209 11.93 11.11 0.49
C LEU A 209 11.51 11.70 1.84
N ASP A 210 10.26 12.15 1.92
CA ASP A 210 9.62 12.61 3.12
C ASP A 210 9.47 11.46 4.12
N MET A 211 9.85 11.72 5.37
CA MET A 211 9.76 10.76 6.47
C MET A 211 8.84 11.24 7.59
N SER A 212 8.00 12.26 7.34
CA SER A 212 7.12 12.86 8.36
C SER A 212 6.09 11.87 8.92
N GLN A 213 5.73 10.84 8.14
CA GLN A 213 4.76 9.80 8.52
C GLN A 213 5.37 8.65 9.33
N TYR A 214 6.70 8.48 9.33
CA TYR A 214 7.37 7.32 9.94
C TYR A 214 7.07 7.16 11.44
N PRO A 215 7.05 8.25 12.24
CA PRO A 215 6.71 8.14 13.67
C PRO A 215 5.31 7.56 13.93
N SER A 216 4.36 7.74 13.01
CA SER A 216 2.97 7.28 13.13
C SER A 216 2.82 5.75 13.02
N MET A 217 3.88 5.02 12.64
CA MET A 217 3.87 3.55 12.67
C MET A 217 3.79 3.00 14.09
N PHE A 218 4.39 3.69 15.05
CA PHE A 218 4.60 3.19 16.41
C PHE A 218 3.81 3.98 17.44
N ASN A 219 3.35 3.29 18.49
CA ASN A 219 2.61 3.87 19.60
C ASN A 219 1.39 4.68 19.18
N SER A 220 0.80 4.32 18.04
CA SER A 220 -0.20 5.15 17.34
C SER A 220 -1.47 4.36 17.05
N THR A 221 -2.60 5.05 17.04
CA THR A 221 -3.90 4.48 16.70
C THR A 221 -4.84 5.56 16.18
N ARG A 222 -5.83 5.16 15.40
CA ARG A 222 -6.97 6.01 15.01
C ARG A 222 -8.06 5.90 16.08
N ILE A 223 -8.41 7.02 16.71
CA ILE A 223 -9.47 7.08 17.71
C ILE A 223 -10.77 7.55 17.05
N PRO A 224 -11.87 6.79 17.13
CA PRO A 224 -13.16 7.22 16.61
C PRO A 224 -13.68 8.45 17.37
N GLN A 225 -14.22 9.42 16.64
CA GLN A 225 -14.78 10.67 17.17
C GLN A 225 -16.03 11.07 16.34
N PRO A 226 -16.93 11.90 16.88
CA PRO A 226 -18.11 12.36 16.14
C PRO A 226 -17.72 13.10 14.86
N GLY A 227 -18.20 12.63 13.71
CA GLY A 227 -18.01 13.27 12.41
C GLY A 227 -16.60 13.17 11.81
N LYS A 228 -15.54 13.27 12.60
CA LYS A 228 -14.14 13.15 12.15
C LYS A 228 -13.24 12.56 13.22
N ASP A 229 -12.65 11.40 12.93
CA ASP A 229 -11.72 10.69 13.79
C ASP A 229 -10.41 11.47 14.00
N SER A 230 -9.65 11.08 15.02
CA SER A 230 -8.34 11.67 15.33
C SER A 230 -7.24 10.61 15.34
N LEU A 231 -6.05 10.96 14.87
CA LEU A 231 -4.85 10.15 15.05
C LEU A 231 -4.23 10.45 16.42
N PHE A 232 -4.03 9.41 17.22
CA PHE A 232 -3.38 9.48 18.53
C PHE A 232 -2.00 8.83 18.47
N ARG A 233 -1.05 9.39 19.23
CA ARG A 233 0.29 8.82 19.41
C ARG A 233 0.83 9.09 20.82
N ASN A 234 1.40 8.07 21.46
CA ASN A 234 2.10 8.19 22.75
C ASN A 234 3.52 7.60 22.71
N PRO A 235 4.55 8.39 22.37
CA PRO A 235 5.92 7.89 22.16
C PRO A 235 6.60 7.36 23.43
N SER A 236 6.06 7.67 24.62
CA SER A 236 6.62 7.25 25.90
C SER A 236 6.20 5.84 26.31
N ALA A 237 5.22 5.24 25.62
CA ALA A 237 4.76 3.90 25.91
C ALA A 237 5.79 2.84 25.46
N ARG A 238 5.93 1.80 26.28
CA ARG A 238 7.03 0.81 26.19
C ARG A 238 6.56 -0.62 25.88
N HIS A 239 5.25 -0.81 25.80
CA HIS A 239 4.61 -2.13 25.74
C HIS A 239 4.10 -2.50 24.35
N LEU A 240 3.97 -3.80 24.13
CA LEU A 240 3.35 -4.42 22.97
C LEU A 240 1.91 -4.83 23.33
N LEU A 241 0.98 -4.67 22.39
CA LEU A 241 -0.34 -5.30 22.48
C LEU A 241 -0.26 -6.66 21.80
N VAL A 242 -0.76 -7.73 22.45
CA VAL A 242 -0.88 -9.05 21.84
C VAL A 242 -2.33 -9.51 21.88
N ILE A 243 -2.84 -9.98 20.74
CA ILE A 243 -4.19 -10.52 20.59
C ILE A 243 -4.09 -12.01 20.26
N HIS A 244 -4.74 -12.84 21.05
CA HIS A 244 -4.78 -14.29 20.84
C HIS A 244 -6.13 -14.83 21.30
N ARG A 245 -6.88 -15.51 20.42
CA ARG A 245 -8.24 -16.02 20.70
C ARG A 245 -9.19 -14.97 21.27
N GLY A 246 -9.16 -13.77 20.70
CA GLY A 246 -9.94 -12.62 21.16
C GLY A 246 -9.57 -12.07 22.55
N GLN A 247 -8.55 -12.63 23.22
CA GLN A 247 -7.99 -12.07 24.45
C GLN A 247 -6.93 -11.02 24.13
N LEU A 248 -6.88 -9.96 24.91
CA LEU A 248 -5.90 -8.90 24.79
C LEU A 248 -4.91 -8.98 25.95
N TYR A 249 -3.62 -8.95 25.62
CA TYR A 249 -2.51 -8.98 26.56
C TYR A 249 -1.56 -7.83 26.29
N VAL A 250 -0.82 -7.40 27.31
CA VAL A 250 0.27 -6.44 27.17
C VAL A 250 1.51 -6.91 27.92
N PHE A 251 2.68 -6.55 27.39
CA PHE A 251 3.96 -6.66 28.10
C PHE A 251 4.98 -5.66 27.53
N ASP A 252 5.95 -5.26 28.35
CA ASP A 252 7.00 -4.33 27.96
C ASP A 252 7.97 -4.94 26.93
N VAL A 253 8.29 -4.17 25.89
CA VAL A 253 9.36 -4.46 24.90
C VAL A 253 10.51 -3.45 24.99
N PHE A 254 10.34 -2.37 25.74
CA PHE A 254 11.40 -1.47 26.18
C PHE A 254 11.45 -1.41 27.70
N GLY A 255 12.65 -1.46 28.29
CA GLY A 255 12.88 -1.22 29.71
C GLY A 255 12.68 0.26 30.07
N VAL A 256 12.70 0.58 31.37
CA VAL A 256 12.48 1.94 31.89
C VAL A 256 13.48 2.97 31.34
N ASN A 257 14.69 2.52 30.99
CA ASN A 257 15.75 3.36 30.42
C ASN A 257 15.64 3.53 28.89
N GLY A 258 14.65 2.90 28.24
CA GLY A 258 14.48 2.92 26.78
C GLY A 258 15.26 1.83 26.03
N ASP A 259 16.00 0.97 26.73
CA ASP A 259 16.69 -0.18 26.13
C ASP A 259 15.71 -1.30 25.76
N PRO A 260 15.89 -2.01 24.63
CA PRO A 260 15.07 -3.18 24.31
C PRO A 260 15.11 -4.25 25.40
N VAL A 261 13.96 -4.84 25.70
CA VAL A 261 13.86 -6.01 26.58
C VAL A 261 14.56 -7.22 25.92
N SER A 262 15.12 -8.12 26.74
CA SER A 262 15.80 -9.33 26.25
C SER A 262 14.91 -10.14 25.30
N PRO A 263 15.40 -10.57 24.13
CA PRO A 263 14.65 -11.41 23.20
C PRO A 263 14.10 -12.69 23.83
N LYS A 264 14.81 -13.30 24.77
CA LYS A 264 14.35 -14.50 25.51
C LYS A 264 13.15 -14.19 26.41
N GLN A 265 13.04 -12.97 26.95
CA GLN A 265 11.85 -12.55 27.70
C GLN A 265 10.64 -12.37 26.78
N VAL A 266 10.83 -11.76 25.61
CA VAL A 266 9.77 -11.64 24.60
C VAL A 266 9.29 -13.02 24.14
N LEU A 267 10.22 -13.95 23.89
CA LEU A 267 9.90 -15.34 23.55
C LEU A 267 9.11 -16.04 24.66
N SER A 268 9.53 -15.86 25.93
CA SER A 268 8.82 -16.41 27.09
C SER A 268 7.39 -15.89 27.18
N ASN A 269 7.20 -14.58 27.00
CA ASN A 269 5.90 -13.93 27.03
C ASN A 269 4.97 -14.44 25.90
N ILE A 270 5.49 -14.55 24.67
CA ILE A 270 4.72 -15.06 23.53
C ILE A 270 4.36 -16.54 23.75
N LYS A 271 5.31 -17.37 24.20
CA LYS A 271 5.07 -18.79 24.52
C LYS A 271 4.02 -18.94 25.63
N PHE A 272 4.08 -18.10 26.66
CA PHE A 272 3.07 -18.07 27.72
C PHE A 272 1.68 -17.77 27.16
N ILE A 273 1.54 -16.75 26.31
CA ILE A 273 0.26 -16.39 25.68
C ILE A 273 -0.28 -17.52 24.81
N LEU A 274 0.55 -18.12 23.94
CA LEU A 274 0.17 -19.25 23.09
C LEU A 274 -0.28 -20.48 23.89
N SER A 275 0.21 -20.64 25.13
CA SER A 275 -0.20 -21.75 26.01
C SER A 275 -1.54 -21.53 26.71
N ARG A 276 -2.14 -20.32 26.62
CA ARG A 276 -3.38 -20.02 27.32
C ARG A 276 -4.58 -20.71 26.63
N PRO A 277 -5.49 -21.33 27.41
CA PRO A 277 -6.69 -21.93 26.83
C PRO A 277 -7.64 -20.85 26.27
N PRO A 278 -8.54 -21.19 25.33
CA PRO A 278 -9.62 -20.30 24.92
C PRO A 278 -10.49 -19.93 26.13
N VAL A 279 -10.94 -18.67 26.20
CA VAL A 279 -11.87 -18.20 27.25
C VAL A 279 -13.25 -18.00 26.64
N CYS A 280 -14.20 -18.86 27.00
CA CYS A 280 -15.56 -18.85 26.42
C CYS A 280 -16.38 -17.58 26.74
N THR A 281 -15.99 -16.81 27.76
CA THR A 281 -16.76 -15.65 28.26
C THR A 281 -16.22 -14.30 27.82
N ALA A 282 -15.20 -14.25 26.97
CA ALA A 282 -14.62 -12.96 26.61
C ALA A 282 -15.52 -12.18 25.63
N PRO A 283 -15.72 -10.87 25.85
CA PRO A 283 -16.67 -10.08 25.08
C PRO A 283 -16.26 -9.89 23.61
N GLY A 284 -14.98 -10.10 23.28
CA GLY A 284 -14.45 -9.96 21.93
C GLY A 284 -14.47 -8.52 21.43
N LEU A 285 -13.82 -7.62 22.18
CA LEU A 285 -13.89 -6.16 21.94
C LEU A 285 -13.22 -5.68 20.65
N GLY A 286 -12.46 -6.52 19.94
CA GLY A 286 -11.95 -6.19 18.61
C GLY A 286 -13.05 -5.80 17.61
N VAL A 287 -14.28 -6.33 17.82
CA VAL A 287 -15.50 -5.99 17.06
C VAL A 287 -15.77 -4.50 17.00
N ILE A 288 -15.38 -3.72 18.01
CA ILE A 288 -15.59 -2.27 18.02
C ILE A 288 -14.92 -1.60 16.81
N THR A 289 -13.76 -2.13 16.40
CA THR A 289 -12.97 -1.57 15.30
C THR A 289 -13.52 -1.94 13.91
N THR A 290 -14.57 -2.77 13.84
CA THR A 290 -15.27 -3.15 12.59
C THR A 290 -16.59 -2.40 12.38
N MET A 291 -17.00 -1.57 13.34
CA MET A 291 -18.25 -0.81 13.29
C MET A 291 -18.10 0.46 12.46
N ASP A 292 -19.26 1.05 12.11
CA ASP A 292 -19.32 2.46 11.71
C ASP A 292 -18.62 3.33 12.77
N ARG A 293 -17.97 4.40 12.33
CA ARG A 293 -17.07 5.18 13.19
C ARG A 293 -17.80 5.92 14.32
N ASP A 294 -19.04 6.36 14.10
CA ASP A 294 -19.83 7.02 15.14
C ASP A 294 -20.37 5.99 16.14
N GLN A 295 -20.72 4.78 15.69
CA GLN A 295 -21.06 3.66 16.58
C GLN A 295 -19.85 3.21 17.42
N ALA A 296 -18.67 3.09 16.81
CA ALA A 296 -17.43 2.76 17.50
C ALA A 296 -17.11 3.80 18.59
N TYR A 297 -17.30 5.09 18.30
CA TYR A 297 -17.19 6.17 19.29
C TYR A 297 -18.15 5.99 20.46
N ALA A 298 -19.44 5.72 20.18
CA ALA A 298 -20.45 5.52 21.22
C ALA A 298 -20.10 4.34 22.15
N VAL A 299 -19.65 3.22 21.58
CA VAL A 299 -19.22 2.03 22.35
C VAL A 299 -17.98 2.34 23.19
N ARG A 300 -16.96 3.00 22.62
CA ARG A 300 -15.79 3.44 23.39
C ARG A 300 -16.17 4.34 24.56
N LYS A 301 -17.07 5.30 24.34
CA LYS A 301 -17.57 6.18 25.41
C LYS A 301 -18.26 5.38 26.52
N ARG A 302 -19.04 4.36 26.17
CA ARG A 302 -19.66 3.44 27.15
C ARG A 302 -18.61 2.66 27.93
N LEU A 303 -17.59 2.09 27.27
CA LEU A 303 -16.51 1.37 27.93
C LEU A 303 -15.73 2.24 28.92
N VAL A 304 -15.49 3.51 28.58
CA VAL A 304 -14.89 4.48 29.51
C VAL A 304 -15.79 4.72 30.72
N ALA A 305 -17.10 4.87 30.52
CA ALA A 305 -18.06 5.06 31.62
C ALA A 305 -18.16 3.83 32.54
N LEU A 306 -17.91 2.62 32.01
CA LEU A 306 -17.83 1.38 32.77
C LEU A 306 -16.48 1.18 33.48
N GLY A 307 -15.51 2.08 33.32
CA GLY A 307 -14.21 2.03 34.01
C GLY A 307 -13.03 1.47 33.21
N ASN A 308 -13.19 1.22 31.90
CA ASN A 308 -12.13 0.58 31.09
C ASN A 308 -11.12 1.56 30.45
N ARG A 309 -11.03 2.79 30.95
CA ARG A 309 -10.14 3.82 30.37
C ARG A 309 -8.70 3.33 30.28
N THR A 310 -8.17 2.79 31.38
CA THR A 310 -6.77 2.31 31.43
C THR A 310 -6.48 1.23 30.38
N ASN A 311 -7.41 0.30 30.15
CA ASN A 311 -7.22 -0.73 29.13
C ASN A 311 -7.23 -0.16 27.72
N LEU A 312 -8.13 0.80 27.44
CA LEU A 312 -8.16 1.49 26.15
C LEU A 312 -6.87 2.29 25.93
N ASP A 313 -6.39 3.00 26.95
CA ASP A 313 -5.13 3.76 26.89
C ASP A 313 -3.93 2.84 26.64
N LEU A 314 -3.91 1.64 27.24
CA LEU A 314 -2.89 0.61 26.97
C LEU A 314 -2.94 0.13 25.52
N ILE A 315 -4.13 -0.12 24.96
CA ILE A 315 -4.27 -0.54 23.56
C ILE A 315 -3.81 0.58 22.61
N ASP A 316 -4.25 1.81 22.88
CA ASP A 316 -4.03 2.97 22.01
C ASP A 316 -2.53 3.31 21.94
N SER A 317 -1.85 3.27 23.09
CA SER A 317 -0.44 3.63 23.21
C SER A 317 0.56 2.51 22.92
N ALA A 318 0.12 1.25 22.83
CA ALA A 318 1.02 0.11 22.54
C ALA A 318 1.85 0.34 21.28
N LEU A 319 3.09 -0.18 21.26
CA LEU A 319 4.04 0.01 20.16
C LEU A 319 3.42 -0.38 18.81
N LEU A 320 2.84 -1.58 18.74
CA LEU A 320 2.05 -2.15 17.65
C LEU A 320 1.16 -3.27 18.23
N ALA A 321 0.29 -3.85 17.41
CA ALA A 321 -0.43 -5.08 17.77
C ALA A 321 0.25 -6.31 17.18
N LEU A 322 0.51 -7.34 17.99
CA LEU A 322 0.87 -8.68 17.54
C LEU A 322 -0.38 -9.56 17.62
N VAL A 323 -0.76 -10.18 16.53
CA VAL A 323 -1.91 -11.08 16.47
C VAL A 323 -1.42 -12.50 16.22
N LEU A 324 -1.78 -13.41 17.11
CA LEU A 324 -1.39 -14.81 17.06
C LEU A 324 -2.61 -15.65 16.69
N ASP A 325 -2.74 -16.00 15.41
CA ASP A 325 -3.87 -16.77 14.88
C ASP A 325 -3.62 -18.28 15.03
N ASP A 326 -4.60 -19.00 15.59
CA ASP A 326 -4.51 -20.45 15.83
C ASP A 326 -4.96 -21.33 14.67
N GLU A 327 -5.86 -20.82 13.83
CA GLU A 327 -6.48 -21.63 12.79
C GLU A 327 -5.55 -21.71 11.57
N PRO A 328 -5.24 -22.91 11.08
CA PRO A 328 -4.51 -23.02 9.82
C PRO A 328 -5.48 -22.61 8.71
N PRO A 329 -5.14 -21.63 7.88
CA PRO A 329 -5.87 -21.45 6.63
C PRO A 329 -5.73 -22.72 5.78
N MET A 330 -6.82 -23.15 5.14
CA MET A 330 -6.84 -24.37 4.31
C MET A 330 -5.95 -24.26 3.07
N ASP A 331 -5.81 -23.04 2.54
CA ASP A 331 -5.01 -22.71 1.37
C ASP A 331 -4.52 -21.25 1.42
N THR A 332 -3.63 -20.88 0.50
CA THR A 332 -3.05 -19.53 0.39
C THR A 332 -4.11 -18.42 0.25
N LYS A 333 -5.23 -18.69 -0.43
CA LYS A 333 -6.30 -17.69 -0.65
C LYS A 333 -7.02 -17.40 0.67
N SER A 334 -7.31 -18.46 1.41
CA SER A 334 -7.88 -18.41 2.75
C SER A 334 -6.92 -17.74 3.74
N THR A 335 -5.62 -17.98 3.63
CA THR A 335 -4.58 -17.28 4.44
C THR A 335 -4.65 -15.78 4.20
N LEU A 336 -4.61 -15.36 2.94
CA LEU A 336 -4.59 -13.95 2.58
C LEU A 336 -5.91 -13.26 2.97
N LEU A 337 -7.04 -13.91 2.74
CA LEU A 337 -8.34 -13.41 3.16
C LEU A 337 -8.42 -13.27 4.69
N ASN A 338 -7.87 -14.23 5.44
CA ASN A 338 -7.81 -14.17 6.90
C ASN A 338 -6.88 -13.06 7.42
N PHE A 339 -5.77 -12.77 6.73
CA PHE A 339 -4.91 -11.64 7.10
C PHE A 339 -5.54 -10.28 6.76
N LEU A 340 -6.32 -10.20 5.68
CA LEU A 340 -7.04 -8.98 5.32
C LEU A 340 -8.25 -8.72 6.23
N THR A 341 -9.03 -9.77 6.51
CA THR A 341 -10.30 -9.68 7.23
C THR A 341 -10.14 -10.19 8.66
N GLY A 342 -9.84 -11.47 8.87
CA GLY A 342 -9.77 -12.08 10.20
C GLY A 342 -11.10 -12.03 10.98
N PRO A 343 -11.25 -12.86 12.02
CA PRO A 343 -12.34 -12.71 12.97
C PRO A 343 -12.22 -11.37 13.70
N ALA A 344 -13.35 -10.68 13.89
CA ALA A 344 -13.37 -9.33 14.45
C ALA A 344 -12.73 -9.25 15.84
N GLU A 345 -13.00 -10.22 16.71
CA GLU A 345 -12.47 -10.28 18.07
C GLU A 345 -10.94 -10.44 18.12
N SER A 346 -10.34 -11.00 17.07
CA SER A 346 -8.90 -11.28 16.99
C SER A 346 -8.12 -10.15 16.30
N ARG A 347 -8.71 -8.96 16.17
CA ARG A 347 -8.12 -7.82 15.47
C ARG A 347 -8.37 -6.52 16.23
N TRP A 348 -7.54 -5.53 15.95
CA TRP A 348 -7.76 -4.15 16.36
C TRP A 348 -7.42 -3.22 15.21
N PHE A 349 -8.36 -3.06 14.27
CA PHE A 349 -8.10 -2.40 12.98
C PHE A 349 -7.77 -0.91 13.08
N ASP A 350 -8.06 -0.30 14.23
CA ASP A 350 -7.71 1.08 14.54
C ASP A 350 -6.21 1.25 14.86
N LYS A 351 -5.48 0.16 15.14
CA LYS A 351 -4.04 0.24 15.43
C LYS A 351 -3.28 0.61 14.16
N SER A 352 -2.27 1.48 14.29
CA SER A 352 -1.42 1.88 13.15
C SER A 352 -0.87 0.66 12.40
N LEU A 353 -0.36 -0.32 13.12
CA LEU A 353 0.21 -1.57 12.60
C LEU A 353 -0.24 -2.78 13.43
N SER A 354 -0.60 -3.85 12.72
CA SER A 354 -0.80 -5.19 13.26
C SER A 354 0.12 -6.19 12.56
N LEU A 355 1.07 -6.78 13.29
CA LEU A 355 1.84 -7.94 12.85
C LEU A 355 1.01 -9.20 13.13
N LEU A 356 0.60 -9.88 12.07
CA LEU A 356 -0.17 -11.12 12.14
C LEU A 356 0.79 -12.30 11.96
N VAL A 357 0.68 -13.32 12.81
CA VAL A 357 1.41 -14.59 12.69
C VAL A 357 0.44 -15.73 12.90
N ASP A 358 0.27 -16.58 11.90
CA ASP A 358 -0.57 -17.77 12.01
C ASP A 358 0.18 -18.95 12.65
N ARG A 359 -0.54 -20.04 12.91
CA ARG A 359 0.04 -21.24 13.52
C ARG A 359 1.14 -21.92 12.69
N THR A 360 1.23 -21.61 11.40
CA THR A 360 2.28 -22.08 10.49
C THR A 360 3.47 -21.13 10.44
N GLY A 361 3.42 -20.02 11.20
CA GLY A 361 4.40 -18.95 11.19
C GLY A 361 4.32 -18.06 9.95
N CYS A 362 3.33 -18.25 9.07
CA CYS A 362 3.11 -17.30 7.99
C CYS A 362 2.77 -15.95 8.61
N ALA A 363 3.41 -14.90 8.12
CA ALA A 363 3.33 -13.59 8.74
C ALA A 363 2.87 -12.52 7.76
N ALA A 364 2.09 -11.57 8.25
CA ALA A 364 1.60 -10.45 7.47
C ALA A 364 1.52 -9.17 8.30
N ILE A 365 1.45 -8.03 7.62
CA ILE A 365 1.23 -6.72 8.24
C ILE A 365 -0.09 -6.19 7.70
N ASN A 366 -1.06 -6.03 8.60
CA ASN A 366 -2.27 -5.24 8.37
C ASN A 366 -2.06 -3.86 8.99
N PHE A 367 -2.49 -2.79 8.31
CA PHE A 367 -2.29 -1.44 8.82
C PHE A 367 -3.48 -0.53 8.53
N GLU A 368 -3.72 0.41 9.45
CA GLU A 368 -4.73 1.46 9.27
C GLU A 368 -4.21 2.48 8.24
N HIS A 369 -5.01 2.85 7.26
CA HIS A 369 -4.51 3.61 6.10
C HIS A 369 -4.49 5.14 6.32
N SER A 370 -5.28 5.68 7.26
CA SER A 370 -5.45 7.13 7.37
C SER A 370 -4.17 7.87 7.78
N TRP A 371 -3.27 7.24 8.54
CA TRP A 371 -2.06 7.88 9.04
C TRP A 371 -0.93 8.04 8.01
N GLY A 372 -0.93 7.28 6.90
CA GLY A 372 0.18 7.33 5.93
C GLY A 372 -0.04 6.53 4.63
N ASP A 373 0.93 6.64 3.72
CA ASP A 373 0.81 6.15 2.33
C ASP A 373 1.47 4.78 2.07
N GLY A 374 1.82 4.04 3.12
CA GLY A 374 2.40 2.70 3.03
C GLY A 374 3.91 2.62 2.77
N VAL A 375 4.58 3.70 2.31
CA VAL A 375 6.05 3.71 2.10
C VAL A 375 6.80 3.34 3.37
N ALA A 376 6.43 3.95 4.50
CA ALA A 376 7.02 3.65 5.81
C ALA A 376 6.81 2.17 6.20
N VAL A 377 5.63 1.62 5.89
CA VAL A 377 5.29 0.21 6.18
C VAL A 377 6.15 -0.73 5.35
N VAL A 378 6.34 -0.45 4.05
CA VAL A 378 7.23 -1.24 3.17
C VAL A 378 8.65 -1.26 3.72
N ARG A 379 9.17 -0.08 4.11
CA ARG A 379 10.52 0.04 4.68
C ARG A 379 10.66 -0.75 5.98
N LEU A 380 9.73 -0.58 6.92
CA LEU A 380 9.74 -1.32 8.18
C LEU A 380 9.70 -2.83 7.94
N SER A 381 8.84 -3.29 7.04
CA SER A 381 8.68 -4.71 6.72
C SER A 381 9.95 -5.32 6.14
N GLN A 382 10.66 -4.58 5.28
CA GLN A 382 11.95 -4.97 4.74
C GLN A 382 12.99 -5.13 5.84
N ASP A 383 13.14 -4.11 6.69
CA ASP A 383 14.14 -4.12 7.77
C ASP A 383 13.82 -5.24 8.79
N MET A 384 12.55 -5.46 9.13
CA MET A 384 12.09 -6.56 9.99
C MET A 384 12.43 -7.93 9.40
N PHE A 385 12.06 -8.15 8.13
CA PHE A 385 12.31 -9.42 7.46
C PHE A 385 13.80 -9.69 7.32
N GLU A 386 14.58 -8.71 6.83
CA GLU A 386 16.03 -8.85 6.68
C GLU A 386 16.74 -9.11 8.01
N GLN A 387 16.35 -8.41 9.08
CA GLN A 387 16.86 -8.67 10.43
C GLN A 387 16.61 -10.12 10.83
N SER A 388 15.38 -10.61 10.65
CA SER A 388 14.99 -11.96 11.06
C SER A 388 15.72 -13.06 10.27
N GLU A 389 16.05 -12.79 9.00
CA GLU A 389 16.75 -13.76 8.15
C GLU A 389 18.27 -13.74 8.39
N LYS A 390 18.89 -12.57 8.56
CA LYS A 390 20.35 -12.45 8.68
C LYS A 390 20.83 -12.68 10.11
N GLU A 391 20.19 -12.04 11.09
CA GLU A 391 20.60 -11.97 12.49
C GLU A 391 19.41 -12.26 13.43
N PRO A 392 18.85 -13.49 13.42
CA PRO A 392 17.80 -13.87 14.36
C PRO A 392 18.37 -13.87 15.78
N VAL A 393 17.55 -13.40 16.71
CA VAL A 393 17.89 -13.23 18.12
C VAL A 393 17.44 -14.39 19.00
N VAL A 394 16.56 -15.25 18.48
CA VAL A 394 16.15 -16.52 19.09
C VAL A 394 16.13 -17.62 18.04
N SER A 395 16.46 -18.84 18.47
CA SER A 395 16.52 -20.04 17.63
C SER A 395 15.55 -21.12 18.11
N PRO A 396 15.32 -22.17 17.32
CA PRO A 396 14.51 -23.32 17.76
C PRO A 396 15.04 -24.00 19.02
N ASP A 397 16.35 -23.91 19.28
CA ASP A 397 16.97 -24.53 20.47
C ASP A 397 16.52 -23.85 21.77
N ASP A 398 16.16 -22.56 21.71
CA ASP A 398 15.59 -21.83 22.84
C ASP A 398 14.21 -22.37 23.28
N LEU A 399 13.56 -23.21 22.46
CA LEU A 399 12.30 -23.88 22.82
C LEU A 399 12.50 -25.28 23.42
N THR A 400 13.62 -25.94 23.13
CA THR A 400 13.85 -27.37 23.42
C THR A 400 14.81 -27.63 24.59
N ASP A 401 15.69 -26.69 24.90
CA ASP A 401 16.78 -26.91 25.84
C ASP A 401 16.32 -26.86 27.33
N ARG A 402 16.69 -27.90 28.09
CA ARG A 402 16.41 -28.02 29.54
C ARG A 402 17.31 -27.12 30.39
N ALA A 403 18.46 -26.68 29.87
CA ALA A 403 19.43 -25.84 30.58
C ALA A 403 19.12 -24.32 30.46
N ASN A 404 18.43 -23.91 29.39
CA ASN A 404 17.99 -22.53 29.17
C ASN A 404 16.56 -22.34 29.69
N LYS A 405 16.39 -22.18 31.01
CA LYS A 405 15.10 -21.72 31.55
C LYS A 405 14.82 -20.31 30.99
N LEU A 406 13.88 -20.22 30.05
CA LEU A 406 13.29 -18.93 29.67
C LEU A 406 12.88 -18.20 30.96
N PRO A 407 13.06 -16.87 31.01
CA PRO A 407 12.71 -16.10 32.21
C PRO A 407 11.19 -16.18 32.46
N GLU A 408 10.78 -15.90 33.70
CA GLU A 408 9.35 -15.88 34.06
C GLU A 408 8.59 -14.85 33.20
N PRO A 409 7.39 -15.20 32.70
CA PRO A 409 6.63 -14.32 31.82
C PRO A 409 6.10 -13.09 32.56
N THR A 410 6.21 -11.91 31.94
CA THR A 410 5.80 -10.61 32.49
C THR A 410 4.50 -10.09 31.85
N VAL A 411 3.60 -10.99 31.49
CA VAL A 411 2.41 -10.71 30.69
C VAL A 411 1.23 -10.28 31.58
N GLN A 412 0.59 -9.17 31.22
CA GLN A 412 -0.69 -8.75 31.79
C GLN A 412 -1.82 -9.06 30.80
N ARG A 413 -2.86 -9.80 31.24
CA ARG A 413 -4.13 -9.91 30.52
C ARG A 413 -5.02 -8.72 30.85
N LEU A 414 -5.69 -8.15 29.84
CA LEU A 414 -6.64 -7.07 30.04
C LEU A 414 -8.03 -7.64 30.39
N GLU A 415 -8.52 -7.34 31.59
CA GLU A 415 -9.87 -7.71 32.05
C GLU A 415 -10.87 -6.59 31.78
N TRP A 416 -12.10 -6.95 31.41
CA TRP A 416 -13.08 -5.98 30.92
C TRP A 416 -14.31 -5.89 31.81
N LEU A 417 -14.68 -4.66 32.15
CA LEU A 417 -15.95 -4.32 32.78
C LEU A 417 -16.96 -4.03 31.67
N VAL A 418 -17.86 -4.96 31.41
CA VAL A 418 -18.90 -4.86 30.38
C VAL A 418 -20.26 -5.11 31.00
N ASP A 419 -21.30 -4.51 30.43
CA ASP A 419 -22.69 -4.81 30.78
C ASP A 419 -23.33 -5.73 29.74
N ASP A 420 -24.42 -6.40 30.15
CA ASP A 420 -25.10 -7.39 29.30
C ASP A 420 -25.67 -6.79 28.02
N HIS A 421 -26.10 -5.52 28.06
CA HIS A 421 -26.63 -4.83 26.88
C HIS A 421 -25.54 -4.60 25.83
N LEU A 422 -24.36 -4.16 26.24
CA LEU A 422 -23.21 -4.00 25.35
C LEU A 422 -22.84 -5.32 24.68
N VAL A 423 -22.75 -6.41 25.46
CA VAL A 423 -22.29 -7.71 24.94
C VAL A 423 -23.36 -8.40 24.10
N SER A 424 -24.56 -8.57 24.65
CA SER A 424 -25.60 -9.43 24.08
C SER A 424 -26.36 -8.78 22.92
N ASP A 425 -26.34 -7.46 22.83
CA ASP A 425 -27.02 -6.70 21.78
C ASP A 425 -26.00 -6.03 20.86
N THR A 426 -25.32 -4.98 21.34
CA THR A 426 -24.49 -4.12 20.49
C THR A 426 -23.32 -4.88 19.83
N LEU A 427 -22.48 -5.57 20.61
CA LEU A 427 -21.33 -6.28 20.08
C LEU A 427 -21.74 -7.53 19.29
N LYS A 428 -22.82 -8.20 19.68
CA LYS A 428 -23.36 -9.35 18.94
C LYS A 428 -23.82 -8.94 17.55
N SER A 429 -24.67 -7.93 17.43
CA SER A 429 -25.16 -7.43 16.13
C SER A 429 -24.02 -6.90 15.27
N ALA A 430 -23.05 -6.18 15.86
CA ALA A 430 -21.87 -5.72 15.14
C ALA A 430 -21.02 -6.88 14.59
N ARG A 431 -20.83 -7.94 15.37
CA ARG A 431 -20.12 -9.15 14.94
C ARG A 431 -20.85 -9.83 13.79
N GLU A 432 -22.17 -10.00 13.88
CA GLU A 432 -22.99 -10.62 12.82
C GLU A 432 -22.93 -9.81 11.52
N ALA A 433 -23.04 -8.48 11.60
CA ALA A 433 -22.93 -7.59 10.46
C ALA A 433 -21.54 -7.64 9.81
N TYR A 434 -20.49 -7.63 10.62
CA TYR A 434 -19.12 -7.74 10.12
C TYR A 434 -18.85 -9.10 9.47
N GLU A 435 -19.27 -10.20 10.10
CA GLU A 435 -19.09 -11.53 9.51
C GLU A 435 -19.87 -11.70 8.20
N ALA A 436 -21.04 -11.06 8.07
CA ALA A 436 -21.74 -10.98 6.78
C ALA A 436 -20.91 -10.23 5.72
N ARG A 437 -20.34 -9.07 6.08
CA ARG A 437 -19.47 -8.29 5.18
C ARG A 437 -18.20 -9.06 4.80
N ARG A 438 -17.59 -9.77 5.75
CA ARG A 438 -16.42 -10.63 5.54
C ARG A 438 -16.72 -11.76 4.57
N ARG A 439 -17.86 -12.46 4.73
CA ARG A 439 -18.32 -13.52 3.79
C ARG A 439 -18.64 -13.00 2.39
N ALA A 440 -18.96 -11.71 2.27
CA ALA A 440 -19.22 -11.06 1.00
C ALA A 440 -17.93 -10.74 0.21
N VAL A 441 -16.73 -10.83 0.81
CA VAL A 441 -15.47 -10.66 0.07
C VAL A 441 -15.16 -11.92 -0.72
N VAL A 442 -15.02 -11.79 -2.03
CA VAL A 442 -14.44 -12.82 -2.90
C VAL A 442 -13.00 -12.45 -3.17
N LEU A 443 -12.06 -13.35 -2.85
CA LEU A 443 -10.65 -13.18 -3.11
C LEU A 443 -10.17 -14.32 -4.02
N HIS A 444 -9.49 -13.95 -5.10
CA HIS A 444 -8.77 -14.90 -5.95
C HIS A 444 -7.34 -14.44 -6.19
N PHE A 445 -6.48 -15.38 -6.57
CA PHE A 445 -5.05 -15.15 -6.68
C PHE A 445 -4.40 -16.19 -7.58
N ASP A 446 -3.43 -15.74 -8.39
CA ASP A 446 -2.53 -16.63 -9.14
C ASP A 446 -1.15 -15.98 -9.40
N TRP A 447 -0.11 -16.83 -9.49
CA TRP A 447 1.23 -16.50 -9.98
C TRP A 447 1.54 -17.34 -11.22
N LYS A 448 1.69 -16.68 -12.36
CA LYS A 448 1.98 -17.33 -13.62
C LYS A 448 3.47 -17.30 -13.93
N GLN A 449 4.10 -18.47 -13.84
CA GLN A 449 5.46 -18.69 -14.33
C GLN A 449 5.47 -18.88 -15.86
N GLY A 450 6.55 -18.46 -16.52
CA GLY A 450 6.69 -18.65 -17.96
C GLY A 450 5.76 -17.77 -18.81
N SER A 451 5.20 -16.72 -18.23
CA SER A 451 4.34 -15.72 -18.90
C SER A 451 5.04 -14.36 -18.92
N LEU A 452 4.30 -13.26 -18.73
CA LEU A 452 4.82 -11.92 -18.56
C LEU A 452 5.78 -11.86 -17.36
N SER A 453 6.96 -11.27 -17.56
CA SER A 453 7.99 -11.12 -16.53
C SER A 453 8.79 -9.85 -16.74
N LYS A 454 9.45 -9.36 -15.69
CA LYS A 454 10.34 -8.19 -15.78
C LYS A 454 11.44 -8.40 -16.81
N ARG A 455 12.01 -9.60 -16.87
CA ARG A 455 13.07 -9.96 -17.82
C ARG A 455 12.58 -9.87 -19.26
N LEU A 456 11.43 -10.45 -19.56
CA LEU A 456 10.83 -10.43 -20.89
C LEU A 456 10.51 -8.99 -21.34
N CYS A 457 9.83 -8.21 -20.48
CA CYS A 457 9.51 -6.81 -20.79
C CYS A 457 10.77 -5.99 -21.09
N LYS A 458 11.82 -6.18 -20.28
CA LYS A 458 13.07 -5.46 -20.42
C LYS A 458 13.84 -5.83 -21.70
N GLN A 459 13.81 -7.08 -22.13
CA GLN A 459 14.41 -7.51 -23.41
C GLN A 459 13.73 -6.81 -24.60
N ALA A 460 12.42 -6.61 -24.52
CA ALA A 460 11.64 -5.87 -25.53
C ALA A 460 11.59 -4.35 -25.32
N ASN A 461 12.36 -3.82 -24.35
CA ASN A 461 12.43 -2.40 -24.01
C ASN A 461 11.07 -1.78 -23.59
N LEU A 462 10.26 -2.56 -22.88
CA LEU A 462 8.95 -2.20 -22.34
C LEU A 462 8.99 -2.08 -20.82
N SER A 463 8.15 -1.21 -20.25
CA SER A 463 7.92 -1.12 -18.81
C SER A 463 7.12 -2.32 -18.32
N ALA A 464 7.69 -3.10 -17.40
CA ALA A 464 7.02 -4.26 -16.81
C ALA A 464 5.72 -3.87 -16.08
N ASP A 465 5.71 -2.72 -15.44
CA ASP A 465 4.56 -2.18 -14.72
C ASP A 465 3.44 -1.76 -15.69
N SER A 466 3.80 -1.10 -16.80
CA SER A 466 2.85 -0.80 -17.87
C SER A 466 2.22 -2.05 -18.47
N MET A 467 3.01 -3.13 -18.66
CA MET A 467 2.48 -4.38 -19.20
C MET A 467 1.55 -5.09 -18.21
N MET A 468 1.80 -4.99 -16.90
CA MET A 468 0.85 -5.44 -15.88
C MET A 468 -0.46 -4.66 -15.98
N GLN A 469 -0.39 -3.33 -16.03
CA GLN A 469 -1.59 -2.50 -16.14
C GLN A 469 -2.37 -2.76 -17.43
N LEU A 470 -1.69 -2.92 -18.56
CA LEU A 470 -2.31 -3.29 -19.83
C LEU A 470 -2.98 -4.67 -19.77
N SER A 471 -2.38 -5.63 -19.07
CA SER A 471 -3.00 -6.94 -18.86
C SER A 471 -4.31 -6.85 -18.06
N PHE A 472 -4.43 -5.89 -17.13
CA PHE A 472 -5.69 -5.64 -16.41
C PHE A 472 -6.73 -4.96 -17.30
N GLN A 473 -6.32 -4.05 -18.20
CA GLN A 473 -7.23 -3.46 -19.17
C GLN A 473 -7.80 -4.52 -20.13
N LEU A 474 -6.95 -5.44 -20.62
CA LEU A 474 -7.39 -6.58 -21.41
C LEU A 474 -8.28 -7.54 -20.63
N ALA A 475 -7.94 -7.85 -19.37
CA ALA A 475 -8.75 -8.72 -18.52
C ALA A 475 -10.14 -8.13 -18.30
N ASN A 476 -10.21 -6.83 -18.02
CA ASN A 476 -11.47 -6.10 -17.90
C ASN A 476 -12.27 -6.14 -19.20
N ASP A 477 -11.61 -6.07 -20.36
CA ASP A 477 -12.26 -6.20 -21.66
C ASP A 477 -12.88 -7.58 -21.87
N LEU A 478 -12.16 -8.64 -21.51
CA LEU A 478 -12.62 -10.02 -21.65
C LEU A 478 -13.84 -10.31 -20.76
N VAL A 479 -13.89 -9.71 -19.57
CA VAL A 479 -15.00 -9.93 -18.63
C VAL A 479 -16.19 -9.02 -18.91
N HIS A 480 -15.94 -7.73 -19.20
CA HIS A 480 -16.99 -6.70 -19.22
C HIS A 480 -17.21 -6.05 -20.59
N GLY A 481 -16.25 -6.14 -21.51
CA GLY A 481 -16.34 -5.56 -22.86
C GLY A 481 -16.37 -4.02 -22.92
N GLN A 482 -16.18 -3.33 -21.78
CA GLN A 482 -16.24 -1.87 -21.66
C GLN A 482 -15.07 -1.33 -20.86
N PRO A 483 -14.52 -0.16 -21.21
CA PRO A 483 -13.41 0.45 -20.47
C PRO A 483 -13.84 0.87 -19.06
N ALA A 484 -12.92 0.76 -18.11
CA ALA A 484 -13.17 0.97 -16.70
C ALA A 484 -12.28 2.08 -16.12
N ALA A 485 -12.86 2.90 -15.25
CA ALA A 485 -12.09 3.89 -14.50
C ALA A 485 -11.04 3.17 -13.64
N THR A 486 -9.77 3.45 -13.93
CA THR A 486 -8.62 2.75 -13.36
C THR A 486 -7.80 3.70 -12.49
N TYR A 487 -7.44 3.25 -11.30
CA TYR A 487 -6.57 3.93 -10.34
C TYR A 487 -5.31 3.10 -10.14
N GLU A 488 -4.17 3.77 -10.16
CA GLU A 488 -2.89 3.23 -9.72
C GLU A 488 -2.22 4.25 -8.80
N SER A 489 -1.73 3.79 -7.64
CA SER A 489 -1.10 4.68 -6.65
C SER A 489 0.31 5.08 -7.08
N CYS A 490 0.62 6.38 -7.07
CA CYS A 490 1.98 6.89 -7.30
C CYS A 490 2.44 7.77 -6.13
N SER A 491 3.62 7.50 -5.58
CA SER A 491 4.14 8.29 -4.45
C SER A 491 4.65 9.65 -4.88
N THR A 492 4.31 10.69 -4.10
CA THR A 492 4.89 12.04 -4.21
C THR A 492 5.82 12.35 -3.04
N ALA A 493 6.30 11.33 -2.31
CA ALA A 493 7.15 11.50 -1.14
C ALA A 493 8.50 12.19 -1.43
N ALA A 494 8.89 12.38 -2.70
CA ALA A 494 10.04 13.21 -3.05
C ALA A 494 9.87 14.71 -2.69
N PHE A 495 8.65 15.12 -2.32
CA PHE A 495 8.31 16.47 -1.87
C PHE A 495 7.99 16.51 -0.37
N LYS A 496 8.19 17.68 0.25
CA LYS A 496 7.87 17.95 1.65
C LYS A 496 6.40 17.66 1.93
N HIS A 497 6.14 16.76 2.88
CA HIS A 497 4.83 16.22 3.24
C HIS A 497 4.05 15.69 2.02
N GLY A 498 4.76 15.20 1.00
CA GLY A 498 4.17 14.55 -0.15
C GLY A 498 3.31 13.36 0.27
N ARG A 499 2.22 13.13 -0.46
CA ARG A 499 1.29 12.02 -0.26
C ARG A 499 1.34 11.08 -1.47
N THR A 500 0.20 10.76 -2.06
CA THR A 500 0.07 10.06 -3.33
C THR A 500 -0.56 10.95 -4.39
N GLU A 501 -0.28 10.65 -5.65
CA GLU A 501 -1.02 11.09 -6.84
C GLU A 501 -1.63 9.86 -7.53
N THR A 502 -2.71 10.04 -8.28
CA THR A 502 -3.31 8.99 -9.10
C THR A 502 -2.61 8.89 -10.46
N LEU A 503 -2.15 7.69 -10.79
CA LEU A 503 -1.79 7.30 -12.14
C LEU A 503 -3.03 6.67 -12.81
N ARG A 504 -3.51 7.29 -13.90
CA ARG A 504 -4.68 6.81 -14.66
C ARG A 504 -4.22 5.86 -15.76
N SER A 505 -4.22 4.56 -15.45
CA SER A 505 -3.64 3.52 -16.32
C SER A 505 -4.54 3.13 -17.51
N ALA A 506 -5.83 3.47 -17.45
CA ALA A 506 -6.71 3.50 -18.62
C ALA A 506 -6.42 4.77 -19.44
N THR A 507 -5.77 4.60 -20.59
CA THR A 507 -5.42 5.68 -21.52
C THR A 507 -6.04 5.42 -22.89
N LEU A 508 -6.00 6.42 -23.79
CA LEU A 508 -6.42 6.22 -25.17
C LEU A 508 -5.58 5.13 -25.85
N GLU A 509 -4.28 5.10 -25.59
CA GLU A 509 -3.36 4.10 -26.12
C GLU A 509 -3.71 2.68 -25.64
N SER A 510 -4.01 2.51 -24.34
CA SER A 510 -4.43 1.20 -23.82
C SER A 510 -5.78 0.79 -24.39
N ARG A 511 -6.74 1.71 -24.52
CA ARG A 511 -8.04 1.44 -25.16
C ARG A 511 -7.88 1.01 -26.60
N THR A 512 -7.10 1.75 -27.40
CA THR A 512 -6.82 1.42 -28.80
C THR A 512 -6.17 0.03 -28.91
N PHE A 513 -5.21 -0.30 -28.05
CA PHE A 513 -4.58 -1.62 -28.04
C PHE A 513 -5.58 -2.73 -27.69
N VAL A 514 -6.42 -2.52 -26.67
CA VAL A 514 -7.47 -3.48 -26.29
C VAL A 514 -8.46 -3.70 -27.44
N GLU A 515 -8.92 -2.63 -28.09
CA GLU A 515 -9.81 -2.70 -29.25
C GLU A 515 -9.17 -3.44 -30.45
N MET A 516 -7.87 -3.27 -30.67
CA MET A 516 -7.10 -4.06 -31.65
C MET A 516 -7.10 -5.55 -31.27
N MET A 517 -6.77 -5.87 -30.02
CA MET A 517 -6.71 -7.26 -29.53
C MET A 517 -8.08 -7.96 -29.50
N ARG A 518 -9.19 -7.21 -29.49
CA ARG A 518 -10.55 -7.74 -29.61
C ARG A 518 -10.90 -8.15 -31.04
N ARG A 519 -10.32 -7.48 -32.05
CA ARG A 519 -10.52 -7.77 -33.47
C ARG A 519 -9.63 -8.91 -33.97
N GLU A 520 -8.53 -9.17 -33.28
CA GLU A 520 -7.69 -10.33 -33.52
C GLU A 520 -8.47 -11.64 -33.27
N PRO A 521 -8.57 -12.55 -34.26
CA PRO A 521 -9.11 -13.89 -34.03
C PRO A 521 -8.28 -14.56 -32.94
N ASN A 522 -8.92 -15.26 -31.99
CA ASN A 522 -8.24 -16.11 -31.01
C ASN A 522 -7.44 -17.19 -31.75
N THR A 523 -6.19 -16.88 -32.10
CA THR A 523 -5.19 -17.87 -32.51
C THR A 523 -4.75 -18.58 -31.24
N VAL A 524 -5.61 -19.50 -30.78
CA VAL A 524 -5.12 -20.65 -30.03
C VAL A 524 -4.12 -21.31 -30.98
N VAL A 525 -2.84 -21.21 -30.65
CA VAL A 525 -1.77 -21.91 -31.35
C VAL A 525 -2.06 -23.40 -31.21
N SER A 526 -2.84 -23.96 -32.12
CA SER A 526 -2.90 -25.40 -32.30
C SER A 526 -1.53 -25.80 -32.84
N SER A 527 -0.90 -26.73 -32.14
CA SER A 527 0.41 -27.31 -32.44
C SER A 527 0.46 -28.12 -33.75
N LEU A 528 -0.42 -27.82 -34.70
CA LEU A 528 -0.61 -28.53 -35.96
C LEU A 528 -0.65 -27.53 -37.14
N GLY A 529 0.50 -26.92 -37.42
CA GLY A 529 1.09 -26.79 -38.75
C GLY A 529 0.22 -26.38 -39.95
N SER A 530 -0.77 -25.49 -39.80
CA SER A 530 -1.47 -24.93 -40.97
C SER A 530 -1.57 -23.40 -40.90
N ASN A 531 -0.59 -22.74 -41.50
CA ASN A 531 -0.63 -21.31 -41.81
C ASN A 531 -1.65 -21.07 -42.94
N LYS A 532 -2.90 -20.81 -42.60
CA LYS A 532 -3.78 -20.01 -43.48
C LYS A 532 -3.92 -18.61 -42.87
N PRO A 533 -3.55 -17.54 -43.58
CA PRO A 533 -3.74 -16.19 -43.09
C PRO A 533 -5.25 -15.95 -42.90
N VAL A 534 -5.64 -15.56 -41.69
CA VAL A 534 -7.02 -15.17 -41.42
C VAL A 534 -7.23 -13.81 -42.09
N ALA A 535 -8.23 -13.71 -42.96
CA ALA A 535 -8.61 -12.45 -43.57
C ALA A 535 -8.95 -11.44 -42.45
N ASN A 536 -8.30 -10.28 -42.45
CA ASN A 536 -8.40 -9.20 -41.44
C ASN A 536 -7.56 -9.32 -40.16
N ALA A 537 -6.53 -10.19 -40.10
CA ALA A 537 -5.55 -10.11 -39.01
C ALA A 537 -4.78 -8.77 -39.06
N ILE A 538 -4.69 -8.08 -37.94
CA ILE A 538 -3.88 -6.88 -37.75
C ILE A 538 -2.42 -7.29 -37.88
N ASP A 539 -1.67 -6.54 -38.68
CA ASP A 539 -0.24 -6.74 -38.81
C ASP A 539 0.45 -6.70 -37.43
N GLU A 540 1.31 -7.70 -37.19
CA GLU A 540 1.99 -7.87 -35.91
C GLU A 540 2.86 -6.65 -35.55
N GLY A 541 3.51 -6.03 -36.55
CA GLY A 541 4.28 -4.80 -36.35
C GLY A 541 3.42 -3.65 -35.80
N THR A 542 2.16 -3.57 -36.24
CA THR A 542 1.18 -2.60 -35.73
C THR A 542 0.84 -2.86 -34.26
N LEU A 543 0.62 -4.12 -33.87
CA LEU A 543 0.38 -4.50 -32.46
C LEU A 543 1.59 -4.17 -31.58
N LEU A 544 2.81 -4.43 -32.06
CA LEU A 544 4.06 -4.10 -31.34
C LEU A 544 4.28 -2.59 -31.18
N ALA A 545 3.89 -1.79 -32.18
CA ALA A 545 3.92 -0.34 -32.10
C ALA A 545 2.92 0.18 -31.05
N ALA A 546 1.69 -0.34 -31.07
CA ALA A 546 0.66 0.02 -30.09
C ALA A 546 1.06 -0.39 -28.66
N LEU A 547 1.69 -1.55 -28.48
CA LEU A 547 2.26 -1.99 -27.20
C LEU A 547 3.34 -1.04 -26.68
N SER A 548 4.21 -0.57 -27.58
CA SER A 548 5.25 0.42 -27.26
C SER A 548 4.67 1.79 -26.89
N ALA A 549 3.58 2.19 -27.56
CA ALA A 549 2.84 3.41 -27.23
C ALA A 549 2.23 3.33 -25.83
N CYS A 550 1.59 2.20 -25.47
CA CYS A 550 1.08 1.97 -24.12
C CYS A 550 2.19 2.10 -23.07
N SER A 551 3.34 1.44 -23.28
CA SER A 551 4.49 1.53 -22.38
C SER A 551 5.01 2.96 -22.24
N THR A 552 5.13 3.68 -23.35
CA THR A 552 5.65 5.06 -23.37
C THR A 552 4.71 6.00 -22.63
N ARG A 553 3.40 5.90 -22.90
CA ARG A 553 2.39 6.75 -22.26
C ARG A 553 2.31 6.49 -20.76
N HIS A 554 2.23 5.23 -20.36
CA HIS A 554 2.18 4.87 -18.93
C HIS A 554 3.41 5.40 -18.19
N MET A 555 4.62 5.19 -18.73
CA MET A 555 5.85 5.74 -18.16
C MET A 555 5.89 7.27 -18.10
N GLN A 556 5.31 7.97 -19.09
CA GLN A 556 5.17 9.43 -19.04
C GLN A 556 4.27 9.83 -17.87
N LEU A 557 3.11 9.21 -17.75
CA LEU A 557 2.17 9.48 -16.67
C LEU A 557 2.75 9.15 -15.29
N THR A 558 3.54 8.07 -15.15
CA THR A 558 4.26 7.75 -13.91
C THR A 558 5.20 8.88 -13.50
N LYS A 559 5.97 9.44 -14.44
CA LYS A 559 6.86 10.58 -14.15
C LYS A 559 6.07 11.82 -13.76
N GLU A 560 4.99 12.12 -14.48
CA GLU A 560 4.14 13.26 -14.18
C GLU A 560 3.53 13.12 -12.78
N ALA A 561 2.93 11.98 -12.46
CA ALA A 561 2.33 11.71 -11.16
C ALA A 561 3.37 11.80 -10.02
N ALA A 562 4.55 11.18 -10.18
CA ALA A 562 5.63 11.26 -9.19
C ALA A 562 6.14 12.69 -8.96
N MET A 563 6.00 13.57 -9.95
CA MET A 563 6.34 15.00 -9.87
C MET A 563 5.17 15.88 -9.39
N GLY A 564 4.07 15.27 -8.93
CA GLY A 564 2.86 16.00 -8.50
C GLY A 564 2.13 16.70 -9.64
N GLN A 565 2.27 16.19 -10.86
CA GLN A 565 1.68 16.75 -12.09
C GLN A 565 0.47 15.95 -12.57
N GLY A 566 -0.09 15.06 -11.74
CA GLY A 566 -1.40 14.48 -12.03
C GLY A 566 -2.52 15.52 -11.91
N TRP A 567 -3.74 15.10 -12.22
CA TRP A 567 -4.92 15.98 -12.16
C TRP A 567 -5.84 15.66 -10.98
N ASP A 568 -5.84 14.41 -10.50
CA ASP A 568 -6.78 13.91 -9.49
C ASP A 568 -6.68 14.68 -8.17
N ARG A 569 -5.49 14.79 -7.56
CA ARG A 569 -5.33 15.52 -6.30
C ARG A 569 -5.62 17.00 -6.45
N HIS A 570 -5.31 17.59 -7.60
CA HIS A 570 -5.57 18.99 -7.85
C HIS A 570 -7.08 19.28 -7.96
N LEU A 571 -7.82 18.52 -8.78
CA LEU A 571 -9.27 18.67 -8.90
C LEU A 571 -9.99 18.32 -7.59
N PHE A 572 -9.50 17.32 -6.83
CA PHE A 572 -9.99 17.03 -5.49
C PHE A 572 -9.86 18.24 -4.56
N ALA A 573 -8.69 18.89 -4.53
CA ALA A 573 -8.47 20.08 -3.71
C ALA A 573 -9.38 21.24 -4.15
N LEU A 574 -9.50 21.51 -5.45
CA LEU A 574 -10.38 22.57 -5.96
C LEU A 574 -11.86 22.29 -5.61
N ARG A 575 -12.32 21.04 -5.71
CA ARG A 575 -13.67 20.62 -5.31
C ARG A 575 -13.91 20.82 -3.83
N HIS A 576 -12.90 20.54 -2.98
CA HIS A 576 -12.99 20.76 -1.54
C HIS A 576 -13.13 22.25 -1.19
N PHE A 577 -12.40 23.13 -1.88
CA PHE A 577 -12.54 24.57 -1.72
C PHE A 577 -13.91 25.06 -2.18
N ALA A 578 -14.41 24.56 -3.31
CA ALA A 578 -15.75 24.88 -3.79
C ALA A 578 -16.85 24.48 -2.78
N HIS A 579 -16.71 23.34 -2.10
CA HIS A 579 -17.64 22.90 -1.07
C HIS A 579 -17.68 23.77 0.19
N ARG A 580 -16.59 24.49 0.50
CA ARG A 580 -16.50 25.36 1.68
C ARG A 580 -17.20 26.71 1.49
N GLU A 581 -17.51 27.08 0.25
CA GLU A 581 -18.19 28.34 -0.03
C GLU A 581 -19.67 28.27 0.35
N LEU A 582 -20.04 28.96 1.43
CA LEU A 582 -21.42 29.03 1.89
C LEU A 582 -22.33 29.68 0.83
N GLY A 583 -23.48 29.04 0.58
CA GLY A 583 -24.52 29.55 -0.32
C GLY A 583 -24.21 29.45 -1.81
N ARG A 584 -23.15 28.74 -2.22
CA ARG A 584 -22.78 28.56 -3.63
C ARG A 584 -22.91 27.09 -4.05
N THR A 585 -23.37 26.88 -5.29
CA THR A 585 -23.43 25.56 -5.90
C THR A 585 -22.05 25.12 -6.36
N LEU A 586 -21.82 23.80 -6.39
CA LEU A 586 -20.62 23.25 -7.01
C LEU A 586 -20.53 23.64 -8.49
N PRO A 587 -19.34 23.95 -9.01
CA PRO A 587 -19.11 24.10 -10.45
C PRO A 587 -19.58 22.87 -11.24
N ASP A 588 -20.17 23.11 -12.41
CA ASP A 588 -20.80 22.06 -13.26
C ASP A 588 -19.86 20.88 -13.57
N LEU A 589 -18.54 21.15 -13.68
CA LEU A 589 -17.51 20.13 -13.87
C LEU A 589 -17.55 19.05 -12.78
N PHE A 590 -17.82 19.42 -11.53
CA PHE A 590 -17.84 18.49 -10.38
C PHE A 590 -19.18 17.78 -10.19
N THR A 591 -20.24 18.28 -10.83
CA THR A 591 -21.57 17.64 -10.86
C THR A 591 -21.82 16.87 -12.14
N ASP A 592 -20.89 16.93 -13.09
CA ASP A 592 -20.93 16.14 -14.32
C ASP A 592 -20.91 14.64 -14.01
N GLU A 593 -21.80 13.90 -14.68
CA GLU A 593 -21.89 12.45 -14.55
C GLU A 593 -20.59 11.76 -14.98
N HIS A 594 -19.85 12.35 -15.94
CA HIS A 594 -18.58 11.81 -16.40
C HIS A 594 -17.44 12.08 -15.40
N TYR A 595 -17.51 13.17 -14.61
CA TYR A 595 -16.64 13.37 -13.45
C TYR A 595 -16.94 12.34 -12.36
N ALA A 596 -18.21 12.01 -12.10
CA ALA A 596 -18.57 10.93 -11.18
C ALA A 596 -18.06 9.57 -11.68
N ARG A 597 -18.27 9.25 -12.97
CA ARG A 597 -17.86 7.98 -13.60
C ARG A 597 -16.36 7.72 -13.53
N ILE A 598 -15.51 8.73 -13.78
CA ILE A 598 -14.05 8.54 -13.69
C ILE A 598 -13.54 8.40 -12.24
N ASN A 599 -14.31 8.87 -11.25
CA ASN A 599 -14.02 8.69 -9.83
C ASN A 599 -14.66 7.43 -9.22
N ALA A 600 -15.58 6.78 -9.93
CA ALA A 600 -16.07 5.44 -9.61
C ALA A 600 -15.03 4.39 -10.01
N ILE A 601 -13.98 4.24 -9.20
CA ILE A 601 -12.82 3.38 -9.49
C ILE A 601 -13.23 1.90 -9.51
N LEU A 602 -13.41 1.35 -10.71
CA LEU A 602 -13.70 -0.07 -10.90
C LEU A 602 -12.43 -0.93 -10.87
N LEU A 603 -11.30 -0.41 -11.34
CA LEU A 603 -10.01 -1.10 -11.26
C LEU A 603 -9.08 -0.31 -10.32
N SER A 604 -9.08 -0.66 -9.03
CA SER A 604 -8.17 -0.08 -8.06
C SER A 604 -6.93 -0.95 -7.94
N THR A 605 -5.77 -0.43 -8.34
CA THR A 605 -4.53 -1.20 -8.44
C THR A 605 -3.43 -0.63 -7.54
N SER A 606 -2.62 -1.52 -6.97
CA SER A 606 -1.41 -1.14 -6.25
C SER A 606 -0.34 -2.21 -6.39
N THR A 607 0.89 -1.78 -6.69
CA THR A 607 2.06 -2.64 -6.71
C THR A 607 2.77 -2.61 -5.37
N LEU A 608 3.29 -3.76 -4.94
CA LEU A 608 4.12 -3.90 -3.74
C LEU A 608 5.36 -4.71 -4.10
N SER A 609 6.38 -4.04 -4.65
CA SER A 609 7.62 -4.71 -5.02
C SER A 609 8.63 -4.66 -3.87
N SER A 610 8.89 -5.82 -3.27
CA SER A 610 9.98 -6.04 -2.30
C SER A 610 10.30 -7.53 -2.25
N SER A 611 11.56 -7.89 -1.99
CA SER A 611 11.93 -9.28 -1.70
C SER A 611 11.41 -9.77 -0.34
N ALA A 612 11.00 -8.86 0.55
CA ALA A 612 10.43 -9.22 1.85
C ALA A 612 8.98 -9.71 1.76
N PHE A 613 8.27 -9.40 0.66
CA PHE A 613 6.87 -9.75 0.48
C PHE A 613 6.69 -10.93 -0.46
N SER A 614 5.68 -11.74 -0.16
CA SER A 614 5.16 -12.77 -1.06
C SER A 614 3.96 -12.26 -1.85
N MET A 615 3.12 -11.43 -1.23
CA MET A 615 1.90 -10.86 -1.81
C MET A 615 1.36 -9.70 -0.96
N GLY A 616 0.35 -9.00 -1.46
CA GLY A 616 -0.44 -8.05 -0.69
C GLY A 616 -1.81 -7.87 -1.34
N GLY A 617 -2.76 -7.33 -0.58
CA GLY A 617 -4.14 -7.20 -1.04
C GLY A 617 -4.93 -6.18 -0.23
N PHE A 618 -6.04 -5.76 -0.81
CA PHE A 618 -7.01 -4.84 -0.21
C PHE A 618 -8.38 -5.12 -0.84
N ALA A 619 -9.45 -4.72 -0.17
CA ALA A 619 -10.81 -4.90 -0.68
C ALA A 619 -11.11 -3.95 -1.84
N ALA A 620 -12.05 -4.32 -2.71
CA ALA A 620 -12.52 -3.46 -3.78
C ALA A 620 -13.13 -2.17 -3.20
N VAL A 621 -12.67 -1.02 -3.72
CA VAL A 621 -13.10 0.32 -3.27
C VAL A 621 -14.48 0.73 -3.80
N HIS A 622 -14.96 0.02 -4.82
CA HIS A 622 -16.28 0.17 -5.41
C HIS A 622 -17.06 -1.14 -5.28
N PRO A 623 -18.39 -1.11 -5.01
CA PRO A 623 -19.22 -2.32 -4.92
C PRO A 623 -19.11 -3.23 -6.15
N ASP A 624 -19.02 -2.62 -7.33
CA ASP A 624 -18.85 -3.30 -8.62
C ASP A 624 -17.44 -3.27 -9.20
N GLY A 625 -16.46 -3.02 -8.33
CA GLY A 625 -15.05 -2.94 -8.73
C GLY A 625 -14.21 -4.09 -8.22
N TYR A 626 -12.91 -3.92 -8.42
CA TYR A 626 -11.85 -4.84 -8.06
C TYR A 626 -10.77 -4.14 -7.25
N GLY A 627 -10.31 -4.79 -6.18
CA GLY A 627 -9.07 -4.45 -5.49
C GLY A 627 -7.93 -5.34 -5.98
N ILE A 628 -6.94 -4.77 -6.66
CA ILE A 628 -5.90 -5.51 -7.39
C ILE A 628 -4.52 -5.20 -6.79
N GLY A 629 -4.02 -6.10 -5.93
CA GLY A 629 -2.64 -6.10 -5.46
C GLY A 629 -1.77 -6.94 -6.38
N TYR A 630 -0.72 -6.39 -6.99
CA TYR A 630 0.05 -7.12 -8.00
C TYR A 630 1.56 -7.06 -7.83
N GLY A 631 2.24 -8.03 -8.45
CA GLY A 631 3.69 -8.14 -8.44
C GLY A 631 4.22 -8.78 -9.72
N ILE A 632 5.40 -8.32 -10.14
CA ILE A 632 6.14 -8.88 -11.27
C ILE A 632 7.62 -8.96 -10.92
N ASN A 633 8.23 -10.11 -11.17
CA ASN A 633 9.65 -10.37 -10.96
C ASN A 633 10.32 -10.86 -12.26
N ASP A 634 11.58 -11.28 -12.20
CA ASP A 634 12.35 -11.64 -13.39
C ASP A 634 11.87 -12.94 -14.08
N GLU A 635 10.94 -13.68 -13.47
CA GLU A 635 10.50 -15.01 -13.92
C GLU A 635 8.99 -15.16 -14.04
N LYS A 636 8.21 -14.40 -13.26
CA LYS A 636 6.76 -14.54 -13.15
C LYS A 636 6.08 -13.22 -12.82
N CYS A 637 4.77 -13.17 -13.07
CA CYS A 637 3.85 -12.14 -12.61
C CYS A 637 2.68 -12.77 -11.85
N GLY A 638 1.98 -11.96 -11.07
CA GLY A 638 0.80 -12.40 -10.33
C GLY A 638 -0.01 -11.25 -9.77
N ALA A 639 -1.26 -11.56 -9.44
CA ALA A 639 -2.20 -10.61 -8.87
C ALA A 639 -3.07 -11.29 -7.82
N VAL A 640 -3.32 -10.57 -6.73
CA VAL A 640 -4.39 -10.80 -5.76
C VAL A 640 -5.53 -9.88 -6.18
N VAL A 641 -6.70 -10.45 -6.43
CA VAL A 641 -7.89 -9.69 -6.83
C VAL A 641 -9.00 -9.94 -5.82
N THR A 642 -9.59 -8.86 -5.32
CA THR A 642 -10.80 -8.89 -4.49
C THR A 642 -11.98 -8.29 -5.24
N SER A 643 -13.18 -8.79 -4.96
CA SER A 643 -14.47 -8.25 -5.43
C SER A 643 -15.54 -8.53 -4.37
N TRP A 644 -16.73 -7.95 -4.53
CA TRP A 644 -17.86 -8.20 -3.65
C TRP A 644 -18.79 -9.25 -4.26
N ARG A 645 -19.17 -10.27 -3.49
CA ARG A 645 -20.11 -11.33 -3.89
C ARG A 645 -21.46 -10.77 -4.33
N GLY A 646 -21.87 -9.62 -3.77
CA GLY A 646 -23.10 -8.93 -4.12
C GLY A 646 -22.97 -7.96 -5.31
N SER A 647 -21.82 -7.93 -5.99
CA SER A 647 -21.66 -7.11 -7.19
C SER A 647 -22.62 -7.56 -8.30
N SER A 648 -23.11 -6.60 -9.10
CA SER A 648 -23.92 -6.92 -10.29
C SER A 648 -23.10 -7.48 -11.45
N CYS A 649 -21.77 -7.29 -11.46
CA CYS A 649 -20.92 -7.69 -12.59
C CYS A 649 -19.52 -8.19 -12.19
N ALA A 650 -18.94 -7.70 -11.09
CA ALA A 650 -17.56 -8.02 -10.73
C ALA A 650 -17.41 -9.38 -10.04
N ASN A 651 -16.62 -10.26 -10.63
CA ASN A 651 -16.20 -11.54 -10.04
C ASN A 651 -14.67 -11.68 -10.10
N ALA A 652 -14.03 -11.76 -8.94
CA ALA A 652 -12.56 -11.85 -8.83
C ALA A 652 -11.98 -13.14 -9.44
N VAL A 653 -12.73 -14.24 -9.47
CA VAL A 653 -12.28 -15.50 -10.10
C VAL A 653 -12.16 -15.29 -11.60
N ASP A 654 -13.25 -14.88 -12.24
CA ASP A 654 -13.33 -14.64 -13.69
C ASP A 654 -12.29 -13.59 -14.12
N PHE A 655 -12.09 -12.55 -13.31
CA PHE A 655 -11.09 -11.53 -13.59
C PHE A 655 -9.65 -12.04 -13.51
N VAL A 656 -9.32 -12.91 -12.55
CA VAL A 656 -7.97 -13.50 -12.49
C VAL A 656 -7.73 -14.43 -13.68
N ASP A 657 -8.72 -15.25 -14.06
CA ASP A 657 -8.61 -16.11 -15.24
C ASP A 657 -8.41 -15.29 -16.52
N ALA A 658 -9.15 -14.19 -16.66
CA ALA A 658 -8.98 -13.25 -17.77
C ALA A 658 -7.62 -12.52 -17.73
N PHE A 659 -7.10 -12.20 -16.54
CA PHE A 659 -5.76 -11.64 -16.35
C PHE A 659 -4.67 -12.61 -16.79
N ILE A 660 -4.75 -13.88 -16.41
CA ILE A 660 -3.77 -14.90 -16.81
C ILE A 660 -3.76 -15.05 -18.34
N GLN A 661 -4.93 -15.13 -18.96
CA GLN A 661 -5.05 -15.17 -20.42
C GLN A 661 -4.44 -13.91 -21.07
N SER A 662 -4.70 -12.73 -20.51
CA SER A 662 -4.17 -11.47 -21.01
C SER A 662 -2.65 -11.39 -20.88
N ALA A 663 -2.09 -11.82 -19.75
CA ALA A 663 -0.66 -11.88 -19.52
C ALA A 663 0.04 -12.85 -20.48
N ASP A 664 -0.55 -14.03 -20.74
CA ASP A 664 -0.03 -15.01 -21.70
C ASP A 664 -0.05 -14.48 -23.13
N ARG A 665 -1.14 -13.82 -23.55
CA ARG A 665 -1.24 -13.16 -24.87
C ARG A 665 -0.20 -12.07 -25.05
N LEU A 666 -0.03 -11.18 -24.06
CA LEU A 666 1.00 -10.16 -24.09
C LEU A 666 2.40 -10.77 -24.12
N ALA A 667 2.65 -11.81 -23.33
CA ALA A 667 3.95 -12.48 -23.32
C ALA A 667 4.29 -13.12 -24.67
N ALA A 668 3.31 -13.72 -25.36
CA ALA A 668 3.48 -14.26 -26.71
C ALA A 668 3.89 -13.16 -27.70
N LEU A 669 3.16 -12.04 -27.72
CA LEU A 669 3.47 -10.89 -28.57
C LEU A 669 4.82 -10.24 -28.24
N ILE A 670 5.23 -10.20 -26.97
CA ILE A 670 6.53 -9.62 -26.59
C ILE A 670 7.71 -10.51 -27.02
N ARG A 671 7.53 -11.83 -27.04
CA ARG A 671 8.57 -12.77 -27.44
C ARG A 671 8.95 -12.61 -28.90
N THR A 672 7.99 -12.35 -29.78
CA THR A 672 8.25 -12.14 -31.21
C THR A 672 9.02 -10.85 -31.46
N LYS A 673 8.77 -9.79 -30.68
CA LYS A 673 9.58 -8.55 -30.67
C LYS A 673 11.03 -8.75 -30.20
N SER A 674 11.30 -9.81 -29.44
CA SER A 674 12.61 -10.07 -28.82
C SER A 674 13.48 -11.04 -29.64
N MET A 675 12.89 -11.67 -30.66
CA MET A 675 13.60 -12.39 -31.72
C MET A 675 14.04 -11.39 -32.79
#